data_AF-A0A182SC65-F1
#
_entry.id   AF-A0A182SC65-F1
#
_cell.length_a   1.000
_cell.length_b   1.000
_cell.length_c   1.000
_cell.angle_alpha   90.00
_cell.angle_beta   90.00
_cell.angle_gamma   90.00
#
_symmetry.space_group_name_H-M   'P 1'
#
loop_
_entity.id
_entity.type
_entity.pdbx_description
1 polymer ?
#
loop_
_entity_poly.entity_id
_entity_poly.type
_entity_poly.pdbx_seq_one_letter_code
_entity_poly.pdbx_strand_id
1 'polypeptide(L)'
;MEPMSILVPRLWPFLSHCSSSVRRSTLQTLKTLTTASTEAKAKEAAGTNGGSSTPSPSSNGKSDEATKSAVLTVPDTEEAKLGLNFGVKDWPPPLLQEALRHIFQRVLVEHVEDIQSLAEDVWNNLVVNAELSALLHASCPYVSSWLCLAMQPVRLAFDPGSLINAKPIQHPSGGNRERRPRQFDSFVDTGGGGGAAAGHLSSCSASGSLHQKLFLGGAETVPLDVREKNVVRARCKAARMIGLLSRYLVLPAPGVIYTPETESPIDCYTKVLIGYLQSRSALQRLISSLVIAYWCSFDATIQPGPPVLQERLRACLNEYVYYDEVGILFTRLLQECRDYMATLKQHKVQLAEYEQLKVLTLDQIYQIAIAYGWSAEEMRTKHCLKTKVTARTPCPNSKIVTNLCTLLKSDPEFTPRVLCPDQELAHFDATVTDDSNPYHGILTLSKQHQRCKENGGGTSGGGAGGSSGGSARGPGRPAAAASTTIAAALDLSASSSSTNSTNAALDELLGPSESEETQRKHARTQRLGATAAITTICAQFGSQLPQKLPILWQLLLDKIQYRVDEPYIDRIALDVIAQDETNDFMTSLQLLEVSAPYLNVSLHKQLFELLPKLCLLLRHPLKGVRHMVGRCLATLAAVDAAT
;
A
#
# COMPACT_ATOMS: atom_id res chain seq x y z
N MET A 1 -13.14 32.60 -29.47
CA MET A 1 -12.85 31.22 -29.01
C MET A 1 -14.14 30.63 -28.47
N GLU A 2 -14.43 29.35 -28.74
CA GLU A 2 -15.57 28.68 -28.10
C GLU A 2 -15.39 28.68 -26.56
N PRO A 3 -16.47 28.82 -25.77
CA PRO A 3 -16.38 28.82 -24.32
C PRO A 3 -15.90 27.45 -23.81
N MET A 4 -15.20 27.45 -22.66
CA MET A 4 -14.69 26.22 -22.05
C MET A 4 -15.79 25.21 -21.71
N SER A 5 -17.01 25.67 -21.43
CA SER A 5 -18.19 24.83 -21.23
C SER A 5 -18.60 24.00 -22.45
N ILE A 6 -18.11 24.35 -23.64
CA ILE A 6 -18.32 23.58 -24.88
C ILE A 6 -17.08 22.74 -25.21
N LEU A 7 -15.89 23.30 -25.00
CA LEU A 7 -14.63 22.64 -25.39
C LEU A 7 -14.23 21.51 -24.44
N VAL A 8 -14.30 21.75 -23.13
CA VAL A 8 -13.85 20.77 -22.12
C VAL A 8 -14.64 19.46 -22.21
N PRO A 9 -15.98 19.45 -22.40
CA PRO A 9 -16.71 18.20 -22.54
C PRO A 9 -16.32 17.32 -23.74
N ARG A 10 -15.68 17.90 -24.77
CA ARG A 10 -15.15 17.11 -25.90
C ARG A 10 -13.97 16.21 -25.48
N LEU A 11 -13.37 16.45 -24.31
CA LEU A 11 -12.29 15.63 -23.76
C LEU A 11 -12.79 14.39 -22.99
N TRP A 12 -14.05 14.38 -22.53
CA TRP A 12 -14.60 13.28 -21.71
C TRP A 12 -14.51 11.90 -22.37
N PRO A 13 -14.77 11.71 -23.67
CA PRO A 13 -14.64 10.40 -24.32
C PRO A 13 -13.23 9.81 -24.22
N PHE A 14 -12.20 10.67 -24.21
CA PHE A 14 -10.80 10.24 -24.20
C PHE A 14 -10.31 9.79 -22.81
N LEU A 15 -11.03 10.12 -21.73
CA LEU A 15 -10.74 9.63 -20.38
C LEU A 15 -11.01 8.13 -20.21
N SER A 16 -11.86 7.55 -21.06
CA SER A 16 -12.20 6.12 -21.07
C SER A 16 -11.59 5.36 -22.25
N HIS A 17 -10.66 5.99 -22.99
CA HIS A 17 -10.03 5.39 -24.15
C HIS A 17 -9.22 4.13 -23.79
N CYS A 18 -9.17 3.14 -24.67
CA CYS A 18 -8.48 1.87 -24.44
C CYS A 18 -6.96 2.06 -24.24
N SER A 19 -6.35 2.97 -25.01
CA SER A 19 -4.93 3.32 -24.86
C SER A 19 -4.68 4.17 -23.61
N SER A 20 -3.74 3.71 -22.77
CA SER A 20 -3.25 4.43 -21.60
C SER A 20 -2.55 5.75 -21.97
N SER A 21 -1.87 5.82 -23.12
CA SER A 21 -1.22 7.06 -23.56
C SER A 21 -2.23 8.17 -23.85
N VAL A 22 -3.36 7.83 -24.47
CA VAL A 22 -4.44 8.78 -24.75
C VAL A 22 -5.07 9.29 -23.46
N ARG A 23 -5.35 8.38 -22.49
CA ARG A 23 -5.87 8.78 -21.17
C ARG A 23 -4.90 9.70 -20.44
N ARG A 24 -3.60 9.37 -20.47
CA ARG A 24 -2.51 10.18 -19.89
C ARG A 24 -2.48 11.57 -20.50
N SER A 25 -2.41 11.69 -21.82
CA SER A 25 -2.38 12.97 -22.53
C SER A 25 -3.63 13.81 -22.27
N THR A 26 -4.80 13.17 -22.21
CA THR A 26 -6.06 13.86 -21.89
C THR A 26 -6.02 14.49 -20.49
N LEU A 27 -5.54 13.74 -19.49
CA LEU A 27 -5.39 14.25 -18.13
C LEU A 27 -4.29 15.31 -18.01
N GLN A 28 -3.19 15.18 -18.76
CA GLN A 28 -2.17 16.23 -18.83
C GLN A 28 -2.75 17.53 -19.40
N THR A 29 -3.53 17.45 -20.48
CA THR A 29 -4.25 18.60 -21.03
C THR A 29 -5.18 19.22 -19.98
N LEU A 30 -6.02 18.42 -19.32
CA LEU A 30 -6.91 18.91 -18.26
C LEU A 30 -6.14 19.52 -17.08
N LYS A 31 -4.99 18.95 -16.71
CA LYS A 31 -4.11 19.50 -15.67
C LYS A 31 -3.62 20.87 -16.08
N THR A 32 -3.11 21.04 -17.30
CA THR A 32 -2.69 22.34 -17.83
C THR A 32 -3.85 23.34 -17.82
N LEU A 33 -5.04 22.94 -18.27
CA LEU A 33 -6.22 23.83 -18.34
C LEU A 33 -6.72 24.30 -16.95
N THR A 34 -6.51 23.50 -15.92
CA THR A 34 -7.04 23.73 -14.56
C THR A 34 -6.03 24.31 -13.60
N THR A 35 -4.75 24.39 -13.97
CA THR A 35 -3.68 24.91 -13.10
C THR A 35 -3.74 26.44 -13.03
N ALA A 36 -3.63 27.00 -11.82
CA ALA A 36 -3.61 28.44 -11.62
C ALA A 36 -2.24 29.09 -11.97
N SER A 37 -2.23 30.27 -12.62
CA SER A 37 -1.00 31.08 -12.73
C SER A 37 -0.63 31.63 -11.34
N THR A 38 0.63 31.47 -10.95
CA THR A 38 1.21 32.07 -9.74
C THR A 38 1.09 33.60 -9.70
N GLU A 39 0.94 34.26 -10.85
CA GLU A 39 0.82 35.72 -10.94
C GLU A 39 -0.53 36.26 -10.43
N ALA A 40 -1.60 35.46 -10.45
CA ALA A 40 -2.93 35.90 -10.01
C ALA A 40 -3.01 36.04 -8.48
N LYS A 41 -2.29 35.20 -7.72
CA LYS A 41 -2.23 35.28 -6.25
C LYS A 41 -1.47 36.52 -5.74
N ALA A 42 -0.52 37.04 -6.52
CA ALA A 42 0.23 38.24 -6.14
C ALA A 42 -0.61 39.54 -6.29
N LYS A 43 -1.57 39.57 -7.23
CA LYS A 43 -2.45 40.73 -7.43
C LYS A 43 -3.60 40.82 -6.42
N GLU A 44 -4.13 39.69 -5.94
CA GLU A 44 -5.15 39.70 -4.87
C GLU A 44 -4.57 40.11 -3.50
N ALA A 45 -3.28 39.88 -3.24
CA ALA A 45 -2.60 40.33 -2.02
C ALA A 45 -2.28 41.84 -2.00
N ALA A 46 -2.28 42.52 -3.15
CA ALA A 46 -1.92 43.93 -3.28
C ALA A 46 -3.13 44.89 -3.37
N GLY A 47 -4.35 44.37 -3.40
CA GLY A 47 -5.59 45.13 -3.63
C GLY A 47 -6.32 45.54 -2.36
N THR A 48 -5.67 46.17 -1.38
CA THR A 48 -6.38 46.87 -0.29
C THR A 48 -5.55 48.06 0.18
N ASN A 49 -5.76 49.22 -0.45
CA ASN A 49 -5.92 50.52 0.21
C ASN A 49 -6.05 51.62 -0.85
N GLY A 50 -7.20 52.30 -0.84
CA GLY A 50 -7.38 53.59 -1.50
C GLY A 50 -6.78 54.71 -0.66
N GLY A 51 -6.19 55.70 -1.34
CA GLY A 51 -5.70 56.94 -0.73
C GLY A 51 -5.05 57.84 -1.77
N SER A 52 -5.68 58.97 -2.05
CA SER A 52 -5.27 59.99 -3.02
C SER A 52 -3.94 60.67 -2.69
N SER A 53 -3.09 60.90 -3.69
CA SER A 53 -2.46 62.22 -3.98
C SER A 53 -1.43 62.11 -5.10
N THR A 54 -1.49 63.07 -6.03
CA THR A 54 -0.40 63.51 -6.92
C THR A 54 -0.08 64.97 -6.53
N PRO A 55 0.98 65.66 -7.02
CA PRO A 55 2.00 65.31 -8.03
C PRO A 55 3.47 65.58 -7.56
N SER A 56 4.55 65.13 -8.21
CA SER A 56 5.27 65.81 -9.32
C SER A 56 6.72 65.26 -9.45
N PRO A 57 7.46 65.51 -10.56
CA PRO A 57 8.61 64.72 -11.00
C PRO A 57 9.98 65.44 -10.98
N SER A 58 11.08 64.68 -10.93
CA SER A 58 12.46 65.01 -11.36
C SER A 58 13.36 63.81 -11.02
N SER A 59 14.51 63.48 -11.62
CA SER A 59 15.19 63.77 -12.89
C SER A 59 16.50 62.96 -12.87
N ASN A 60 16.88 62.37 -14.01
CA ASN A 60 18.25 62.12 -14.50
C ASN A 60 19.28 61.19 -13.80
N GLY A 61 19.93 60.38 -14.67
CA GLY A 61 21.29 59.80 -14.55
C GLY A 61 21.31 58.30 -14.94
N LYS A 62 21.58 57.86 -16.19
CA LYS A 62 22.92 57.67 -16.85
C LYS A 62 23.99 57.12 -15.91
N SER A 63 24.83 56.13 -16.20
CA SER A 63 25.21 55.30 -17.37
C SER A 63 26.24 54.27 -16.81
N ASP A 64 26.37 53.03 -17.28
CA ASP A 64 27.41 52.47 -18.19
C ASP A 64 27.60 51.01 -17.71
N GLU A 65 27.37 49.93 -18.47
CA GLU A 65 28.10 49.35 -19.61
C GLU A 65 29.54 48.87 -19.31
N ALA A 66 29.74 47.54 -19.21
CA ALA A 66 30.78 46.74 -19.91
C ALA A 66 30.82 45.28 -19.36
N THR A 67 30.39 44.24 -20.09
CA THR A 67 31.08 43.46 -21.16
C THR A 67 31.78 42.17 -20.67
N LYS A 68 31.09 41.04 -20.95
CA LYS A 68 31.53 39.71 -21.43
C LYS A 68 32.72 38.98 -20.79
N SER A 69 32.46 37.74 -20.37
CA SER A 69 33.14 36.57 -20.96
C SER A 69 32.17 35.39 -21.03
N ALA A 70 32.05 34.84 -22.24
CA ALA A 70 31.18 33.73 -22.59
C ALA A 70 31.98 32.42 -22.57
N VAL A 71 31.47 31.40 -21.88
CA VAL A 71 31.75 30.01 -22.20
C VAL A 71 30.42 29.30 -22.33
N LEU A 72 30.18 28.74 -23.53
CA LEU A 72 29.01 27.95 -23.88
C LEU A 72 28.98 26.67 -23.06
N THR A 73 27.89 26.48 -22.31
CA THR A 73 27.28 25.16 -22.11
C THR A 73 25.78 25.34 -22.28
N VAL A 74 25.21 24.53 -23.18
CA VAL A 74 23.79 24.49 -23.54
C VAL A 74 22.94 24.28 -22.28
N PRO A 75 22.02 25.20 -21.92
CA PRO A 75 20.99 24.90 -20.93
C PRO A 75 19.87 24.14 -21.62
N ASP A 76 19.56 22.96 -21.10
CA ASP A 76 18.31 22.27 -21.36
C ASP A 76 17.14 23.24 -21.20
N THR A 77 16.27 23.21 -22.21
CA THR A 77 15.09 24.06 -22.36
C THR A 77 14.31 24.22 -21.05
N GLU A 78 14.36 25.43 -20.49
CA GLU A 78 13.33 25.99 -19.63
C GLU A 78 12.00 25.96 -20.40
N GLU A 79 11.23 24.89 -20.24
CA GLU A 79 9.81 24.90 -20.58
C GLU A 79 9.12 25.92 -19.67
N ALA A 80 8.99 27.15 -20.16
CA ALA A 80 8.09 28.14 -19.60
C ALA A 80 6.67 27.52 -19.56
N LYS A 81 6.29 26.96 -18.41
CA LYS A 81 4.93 26.52 -18.13
C LYS A 81 4.02 27.76 -18.22
N LEU A 82 3.41 27.95 -19.38
CA LEU A 82 2.28 28.84 -19.57
C LEU A 82 1.18 28.39 -18.59
N GLY A 83 1.14 29.05 -17.42
CA GLY A 83 0.11 28.84 -16.40
C GLY A 83 -1.21 29.40 -16.90
N LEU A 84 -1.91 28.64 -17.75
CA LEU A 84 -3.20 29.03 -18.28
C LEU A 84 -4.30 28.52 -17.35
N ASN A 85 -4.62 29.29 -16.31
CA ASN A 85 -5.90 29.08 -15.61
C ASN A 85 -7.00 29.57 -16.55
N PHE A 86 -7.64 28.66 -17.29
CA PHE A 86 -8.79 29.02 -18.14
C PHE A 86 -10.07 29.23 -17.30
N GLY A 87 -9.94 29.97 -16.20
CA GLY A 87 -11.04 30.42 -15.36
C GLY A 87 -11.83 29.30 -14.71
N VAL A 88 -11.18 28.31 -14.06
CA VAL A 88 -11.93 27.28 -13.28
C VAL A 88 -12.90 27.94 -12.28
N LYS A 89 -12.51 29.10 -11.75
CA LYS A 89 -13.35 29.97 -10.90
C LYS A 89 -14.68 30.34 -11.57
N ASP A 90 -14.68 30.53 -12.89
CA ASP A 90 -15.82 30.95 -13.69
C ASP A 90 -16.54 29.77 -14.36
N TRP A 91 -16.17 28.52 -14.04
CA TRP A 91 -16.83 27.35 -14.60
C TRP A 91 -18.25 27.21 -14.05
N PRO A 92 -19.27 27.02 -14.91
CA PRO A 92 -20.64 26.86 -14.44
C PRO A 92 -20.79 25.52 -13.68
N PRO A 93 -21.68 25.43 -12.68
CA PRO A 93 -21.85 24.24 -11.84
C PRO A 93 -22.02 22.92 -12.64
N PRO A 94 -22.80 22.87 -13.74
CA PRO A 94 -22.93 21.64 -14.53
C PRO A 94 -21.63 21.13 -15.14
N LEU A 95 -20.75 22.03 -15.62
CA LEU A 95 -19.46 21.66 -16.19
C LEU A 95 -18.54 21.12 -15.10
N LEU A 96 -18.47 21.81 -13.96
CA LEU A 96 -17.67 21.39 -12.82
C LEU A 96 -18.14 20.04 -12.28
N GLN A 97 -19.45 19.83 -12.20
CA GLN A 97 -20.06 18.56 -11.80
C GLN A 97 -19.66 17.41 -12.75
N GLU A 98 -19.77 17.59 -14.07
CA GLU A 98 -19.34 16.58 -15.04
C GLU A 98 -17.85 16.27 -14.91
N ALA A 99 -17.01 17.30 -14.78
CA ALA A 99 -15.57 17.15 -14.62
C ALA A 99 -15.20 16.36 -13.36
N LEU A 100 -15.72 16.77 -12.19
CA LEU A 100 -15.48 16.08 -10.92
C LEU A 100 -15.91 14.60 -11.00
N ARG A 101 -17.08 14.32 -11.56
CA ARG A 101 -17.57 12.93 -11.69
C ARG A 101 -16.69 12.08 -12.60
N HIS A 102 -16.30 12.60 -13.76
CA HIS A 102 -15.41 11.87 -14.69
C HIS A 102 -14.03 11.59 -14.08
N ILE A 103 -13.44 12.58 -13.40
CA ILE A 103 -12.14 12.45 -12.77
C ILE A 103 -12.19 11.47 -11.58
N PHE A 104 -13.22 11.56 -10.73
CA PHE A 104 -13.38 10.65 -9.59
C PHE A 104 -13.54 9.20 -10.04
N GLN A 105 -14.42 8.96 -11.02
CA GLN A 105 -14.57 7.64 -11.63
C GLN A 105 -13.24 7.15 -12.21
N ARG A 106 -12.48 8.02 -12.90
CA ARG A 106 -11.22 7.63 -13.51
C ARG A 106 -10.21 7.13 -12.48
N VAL A 107 -10.08 7.81 -11.34
CA VAL A 107 -9.18 7.38 -10.25
C VAL A 107 -9.55 6.00 -9.72
N LEU A 108 -10.85 5.70 -9.58
CA LEU A 108 -11.32 4.41 -9.09
C LEU A 108 -11.01 3.25 -10.05
N VAL A 109 -11.14 3.48 -11.35
CA VAL A 109 -11.11 2.41 -12.37
C VAL A 109 -9.80 2.38 -13.19
N GLU A 110 -8.82 3.22 -12.89
CA GLU A 110 -7.51 3.23 -13.55
C GLU A 110 -6.56 2.23 -12.88
N HIS A 111 -5.73 1.53 -13.67
CA HIS A 111 -4.76 0.55 -13.17
C HIS A 111 -3.33 1.08 -13.21
N VAL A 112 -3.07 2.09 -14.05
CA VAL A 112 -1.75 2.72 -14.20
C VAL A 112 -1.57 3.84 -13.16
N GLU A 113 -0.50 3.75 -12.38
CA GLU A 113 -0.23 4.67 -11.26
C GLU A 113 -0.09 6.13 -11.68
N ASP A 114 0.76 6.41 -12.67
CA ASP A 114 0.99 7.78 -13.16
C ASP A 114 -0.31 8.45 -13.61
N ILE A 115 -1.20 7.68 -14.26
CA ILE A 115 -2.48 8.19 -14.77
C ILE A 115 -3.44 8.46 -13.61
N GLN A 116 -3.49 7.59 -12.59
CA GLN A 116 -4.24 7.87 -11.37
C GLN A 116 -3.74 9.13 -10.66
N SER A 117 -2.41 9.33 -10.58
CA SER A 117 -1.82 10.53 -9.97
C SER A 117 -2.14 11.80 -10.75
N LEU A 118 -2.11 11.76 -12.09
CA LEU A 118 -2.55 12.89 -12.91
C LEU A 118 -4.03 13.21 -12.71
N ALA A 119 -4.90 12.20 -12.60
CA ALA A 119 -6.32 12.42 -12.36
C ALA A 119 -6.57 13.07 -10.98
N GLU A 120 -5.81 12.66 -9.97
CA GLU A 120 -5.83 13.30 -8.65
C GLU A 120 -5.35 14.76 -8.69
N ASP A 121 -4.29 15.06 -9.43
CA ASP A 121 -3.82 16.45 -9.61
C ASP A 121 -4.91 17.33 -10.27
N VAL A 122 -5.58 16.81 -11.30
CA VAL A 122 -6.70 17.51 -11.96
C VAL A 122 -7.83 17.76 -10.97
N TRP A 123 -8.19 16.77 -10.15
CA TRP A 123 -9.20 16.94 -9.10
C TRP A 123 -8.81 18.03 -8.11
N ASN A 124 -7.57 18.02 -7.62
CA ASN A 124 -7.09 19.03 -6.68
C ASN A 124 -7.19 20.43 -7.28
N ASN A 125 -6.79 20.59 -8.55
CA ASN A 125 -6.94 21.86 -9.27
C ASN A 125 -8.40 22.30 -9.38
N LEU A 126 -9.31 21.39 -9.74
CA LEU A 126 -10.75 21.70 -9.86
C LEU A 126 -11.34 22.16 -8.52
N VAL A 127 -11.04 21.43 -7.44
CA VAL A 127 -11.57 21.74 -6.10
C VAL A 127 -10.99 23.04 -5.53
N VAL A 128 -9.69 23.27 -5.69
CA VAL A 128 -9.01 24.43 -5.10
C VAL A 128 -9.29 25.73 -5.86
N ASN A 129 -9.48 25.67 -7.19
CA ASN A 129 -9.61 26.86 -8.03
C ASN A 129 -11.06 27.23 -8.37
N ALA A 130 -12.04 26.39 -8.08
CA ALA A 130 -13.45 26.69 -8.33
C ALA A 130 -14.03 27.72 -7.33
N GLU A 131 -15.03 28.49 -7.77
CA GLU A 131 -15.83 29.29 -6.84
C GLU A 131 -16.62 28.39 -5.88
N LEU A 132 -16.66 28.75 -4.59
CA LEU A 132 -17.31 27.95 -3.55
C LEU A 132 -18.77 27.63 -3.88
N SER A 133 -19.55 28.61 -4.35
CA SER A 133 -20.96 28.39 -4.71
C SER A 133 -21.08 27.33 -5.81
N ALA A 134 -20.31 27.47 -6.90
CA ALA A 134 -20.34 26.50 -8.00
C ALA A 134 -19.86 25.11 -7.57
N LEU A 135 -18.82 25.04 -6.73
CA LEU A 135 -18.30 23.81 -6.16
C LEU A 135 -19.36 23.07 -5.34
N LEU A 136 -20.04 23.76 -4.41
CA LEU A 136 -21.07 23.16 -3.55
C LEU A 136 -22.24 22.61 -4.37
N HIS A 137 -22.73 23.35 -5.36
CA HIS A 137 -23.78 22.88 -6.27
C HIS A 137 -23.36 21.65 -7.07
N ALA A 138 -22.09 21.62 -7.51
CA ALA A 138 -21.53 20.51 -8.28
C ALA A 138 -21.23 19.26 -7.43
N SER A 139 -20.89 19.42 -6.15
CA SER A 139 -20.40 18.34 -5.31
C SER A 139 -21.44 17.73 -4.37
N CYS A 140 -22.21 18.56 -3.66
CA CYS A 140 -23.09 18.11 -2.56
C CYS A 140 -24.04 16.95 -2.97
N PRO A 141 -24.69 16.96 -4.15
CA PRO A 141 -25.57 15.86 -4.56
C PRO A 141 -24.86 14.50 -4.75
N TYR A 142 -23.53 14.48 -4.91
CA TYR A 142 -22.76 13.29 -5.29
C TYR A 142 -21.82 12.79 -4.21
N VAL A 143 -21.62 13.51 -3.10
CA VAL A 143 -20.70 13.11 -2.03
C VAL A 143 -21.00 11.70 -1.52
N SER A 144 -22.27 11.41 -1.21
CA SER A 144 -22.69 10.07 -0.76
C SER A 144 -22.46 9.01 -1.83
N SER A 145 -22.74 9.33 -3.10
CA SER A 145 -22.48 8.41 -4.22
C SER A 145 -20.99 8.13 -4.39
N TRP A 146 -20.12 9.13 -4.27
CA TRP A 146 -18.66 8.98 -4.35
C TRP A 146 -18.11 8.13 -3.19
N LEU A 147 -18.63 8.32 -1.98
CA LEU A 147 -18.33 7.46 -0.83
C LEU A 147 -18.74 6.01 -1.13
N CYS A 148 -19.96 5.77 -1.61
CA CYS A 148 -20.42 4.44 -1.98
C CYS A 148 -19.54 3.78 -3.06
N LEU A 149 -19.14 4.53 -4.10
CA LEU A 149 -18.25 4.03 -5.16
C LEU A 149 -16.87 3.63 -4.61
N ALA A 150 -16.30 4.41 -3.69
CA ALA A 150 -15.03 4.06 -3.03
C ALA A 150 -15.17 2.84 -2.10
N MET A 151 -16.35 2.63 -1.53
CA MET A 151 -16.71 1.52 -0.65
C MET A 151 -17.19 0.26 -1.40
N GLN A 152 -17.09 0.20 -2.73
CA GLN A 152 -17.53 -0.96 -3.50
C GLN A 152 -16.66 -2.20 -3.22
N PRO A 153 -17.24 -3.42 -3.12
CA PRO A 153 -16.49 -4.66 -3.04
C PRO A 153 -15.58 -4.87 -4.25
N VAL A 154 -14.38 -5.41 -4.03
CA VAL A 154 -13.31 -5.49 -5.04
C VAL A 154 -13.72 -6.22 -6.32
N ARG A 155 -14.46 -7.32 -6.16
CA ARG A 155 -14.84 -8.23 -7.25
C ARG A 155 -16.21 -7.92 -7.83
N LEU A 156 -16.90 -6.91 -7.32
CA LEU A 156 -18.20 -6.47 -7.81
C LEU A 156 -18.00 -5.37 -8.85
N ALA A 157 -18.55 -5.56 -10.05
CA ALA A 157 -18.54 -4.51 -11.07
C ALA A 157 -19.33 -3.30 -10.58
N PHE A 158 -18.93 -2.11 -11.02
CA PHE A 158 -19.73 -0.91 -10.82
C PHE A 158 -21.04 -1.03 -11.60
N ASP A 159 -22.12 -0.61 -10.97
CA ASP A 159 -23.40 -0.46 -11.65
C ASP A 159 -23.28 0.64 -12.73
N PRO A 160 -23.61 0.36 -14.01
CA PRO A 160 -23.51 1.35 -15.07
C PRO A 160 -24.36 2.61 -14.84
N GLY A 161 -25.48 2.50 -14.12
CA GLY A 161 -26.33 3.66 -13.78
C GLY A 161 -25.71 4.61 -12.76
N SER A 162 -24.79 4.10 -11.94
CA SER A 162 -24.04 4.87 -10.96
C SER A 162 -22.88 5.67 -11.57
N LEU A 163 -22.44 5.29 -12.78
CA LEU A 163 -21.32 5.90 -13.50
C LEU A 163 -21.79 6.98 -14.48
N ILE A 164 -20.90 7.92 -14.81
CA ILE A 164 -21.16 8.92 -15.85
C ILE A 164 -20.52 8.48 -17.17
N ASN A 165 -21.27 8.61 -18.26
CA ASN A 165 -20.81 8.32 -19.62
C ASN A 165 -20.64 9.61 -20.40
N ALA A 166 -19.58 9.69 -21.18
CA ALA A 166 -19.36 10.82 -22.08
C ALA A 166 -20.41 10.79 -23.20
N LYS A 167 -21.07 11.94 -23.44
CA LYS A 167 -22.02 12.07 -24.54
C LYS A 167 -21.27 11.97 -25.88
N PRO A 168 -21.77 11.22 -26.88
CA PRO A 168 -21.17 11.21 -28.21
C PRO A 168 -21.15 12.63 -28.80
N ILE A 169 -20.06 12.98 -29.50
CA ILE A 169 -19.96 14.27 -30.19
C ILE A 169 -21.00 14.29 -31.32
N GLN A 170 -22.10 15.01 -31.13
CA GLN A 170 -23.09 15.25 -32.19
C GLN A 170 -22.60 16.42 -33.06
N HIS A 171 -22.27 16.14 -34.33
CA HIS A 171 -22.08 17.21 -35.31
C HIS A 171 -23.45 17.78 -35.71
N PRO A 172 -23.62 19.11 -35.74
CA PRO A 172 -24.84 19.72 -36.26
C PRO A 172 -24.79 19.65 -37.80
N SER A 173 -25.41 18.62 -38.38
CA SER A 173 -25.82 18.68 -39.78
C SER A 173 -27.32 18.50 -39.84
N GLY A 174 -28.00 19.52 -40.37
CA GLY A 174 -29.43 19.46 -40.67
C GLY A 174 -29.76 18.32 -41.62
N GLY A 175 -31.01 17.87 -41.56
CA GLY A 175 -31.58 16.95 -42.53
C GLY A 175 -31.68 15.51 -42.03
N ASN A 176 -32.88 15.19 -41.56
CA ASN A 176 -33.47 13.88 -41.35
C ASN A 176 -32.84 12.73 -42.18
N ARG A 177 -32.03 11.86 -41.55
CA ARG A 177 -31.82 10.45 -41.92
C ARG A 177 -30.99 9.75 -40.84
N GLU A 178 -31.63 8.88 -40.07
CA GLU A 178 -30.96 7.90 -39.22
C GLU A 178 -29.94 7.10 -40.03
N ARG A 179 -28.65 7.34 -39.78
CA ARG A 179 -27.57 6.42 -40.15
C ARG A 179 -26.89 5.96 -38.86
N ARG A 180 -27.00 4.66 -38.63
CA ARG A 180 -26.38 3.91 -37.53
C ARG A 180 -24.90 4.28 -37.35
N PRO A 181 -24.37 4.31 -36.12
CA PRO A 181 -22.94 4.53 -35.91
C PRO A 181 -22.16 3.34 -36.49
N ARG A 182 -21.25 3.60 -37.44
CA ARG A 182 -20.19 2.65 -37.79
C ARG A 182 -19.14 2.71 -36.69
N GLN A 183 -19.16 1.69 -35.84
CA GLN A 183 -18.08 1.38 -34.93
C GLN A 183 -16.84 1.01 -35.77
N PHE A 184 -15.71 1.63 -35.46
CA PHE A 184 -14.41 1.34 -36.06
C PHE A 184 -13.94 -0.02 -35.52
N ASP A 185 -14.37 -1.11 -36.16
CA ASP A 185 -13.82 -2.44 -35.95
C ASP A 185 -12.65 -2.66 -36.91
N SER A 186 -11.45 -2.75 -36.33
CA SER A 186 -10.26 -3.26 -37.01
C SER A 186 -10.19 -4.78 -36.83
N PHE A 187 -10.87 -5.47 -37.74
CA PHE A 187 -10.44 -6.70 -38.42
C PHE A 187 -9.65 -7.76 -37.63
N VAL A 188 -10.32 -8.85 -37.29
CA VAL A 188 -9.73 -10.19 -37.21
C VAL A 188 -10.64 -11.13 -37.97
N ASP A 189 -10.23 -11.62 -39.13
CA ASP A 189 -10.85 -12.82 -39.72
C ASP A 189 -9.86 -13.52 -40.66
N THR A 190 -9.54 -14.79 -40.36
CA THR A 190 -9.93 -15.92 -41.22
C THR A 190 -9.53 -17.25 -40.57
N GLY A 191 -10.50 -18.16 -40.40
CA GLY A 191 -10.20 -19.61 -40.35
C GLY A 191 -11.18 -20.55 -39.65
N GLY A 192 -12.32 -20.85 -40.27
CA GLY A 192 -13.07 -22.12 -40.17
C GLY A 192 -13.92 -22.34 -38.91
N GLY A 193 -15.14 -22.88 -38.92
CA GLY A 193 -15.90 -23.58 -39.95
C GLY A 193 -16.71 -24.71 -39.29
N GLY A 194 -18.04 -24.57 -39.26
CA GLY A 194 -19.00 -25.71 -39.23
C GLY A 194 -19.53 -26.19 -37.87
N GLY A 195 -20.87 -26.36 -37.79
CA GLY A 195 -21.49 -27.36 -36.92
C GLY A 195 -22.66 -26.87 -36.07
N ALA A 196 -23.88 -27.19 -36.50
CA ALA A 196 -25.16 -26.87 -35.86
C ALA A 196 -25.44 -27.62 -34.54
N ALA A 197 -26.25 -27.03 -33.65
CA ALA A 197 -27.49 -27.64 -33.14
C ALA A 197 -28.17 -26.76 -32.06
N ALA A 198 -29.50 -26.71 -32.13
CA ALA A 198 -30.40 -25.85 -31.38
C ALA A 198 -30.64 -26.29 -29.92
N GLY A 199 -31.02 -25.33 -29.07
CA GLY A 199 -31.56 -25.56 -27.73
C GLY A 199 -32.20 -24.28 -27.19
N HIS A 200 -33.51 -24.16 -27.40
CA HIS A 200 -34.39 -23.04 -27.02
C HIS A 200 -34.57 -22.98 -25.49
N LEU A 201 -34.41 -21.80 -24.87
CA LEU A 201 -35.15 -21.37 -23.66
C LEU A 201 -35.01 -19.85 -23.43
N SER A 202 -36.05 -19.16 -23.86
CA SER A 202 -36.71 -17.98 -23.28
C SER A 202 -35.90 -16.77 -22.79
N SER A 203 -35.94 -15.77 -23.66
CA SER A 203 -35.79 -14.31 -23.50
C SER A 203 -35.93 -13.69 -22.10
N CYS A 204 -34.95 -12.86 -21.75
CA CYS A 204 -35.21 -11.54 -21.19
C CYS A 204 -34.48 -10.49 -22.07
N SER A 205 -35.29 -9.61 -22.64
CA SER A 205 -34.89 -8.58 -23.58
C SER A 205 -34.09 -7.48 -22.89
N ALA A 206 -32.80 -7.37 -23.20
CA ALA A 206 -32.07 -6.13 -23.04
C ALA A 206 -31.18 -5.96 -24.27
N SER A 207 -31.52 -4.98 -25.11
CA SER A 207 -30.64 -4.42 -26.13
C SER A 207 -29.45 -3.75 -25.42
N GLY A 208 -28.52 -4.57 -24.94
CA GLY A 208 -27.34 -4.14 -24.21
C GLY A 208 -26.27 -3.73 -25.20
N SER A 209 -26.06 -2.42 -25.35
CA SER A 209 -24.77 -1.94 -25.83
C SER A 209 -23.68 -2.59 -24.95
N LEU A 210 -22.75 -3.33 -25.56
CA LEU A 210 -21.62 -4.00 -24.91
C LEU A 210 -20.71 -2.95 -24.24
N HIS A 211 -21.13 -2.41 -23.10
CA HIS A 211 -20.29 -1.56 -22.27
C HIS A 211 -19.39 -2.46 -21.44
N GLN A 212 -18.08 -2.27 -21.62
CA GLN A 212 -17.07 -2.96 -20.84
C GLN A 212 -17.33 -2.76 -19.34
N LYS A 213 -17.36 -3.84 -18.56
CA LYS A 213 -17.56 -3.75 -17.12
C LYS A 213 -16.35 -3.07 -16.47
N LEU A 214 -16.63 -2.14 -15.57
CA LEU A 214 -15.62 -1.44 -14.81
C LEU A 214 -15.60 -1.95 -13.37
N PHE A 215 -14.41 -2.16 -12.85
CA PHE A 215 -14.18 -2.60 -11.48
C PHE A 215 -13.22 -1.66 -10.79
N LEU A 216 -13.20 -1.71 -9.46
CA LEU A 216 -12.21 -0.98 -8.68
C LEU A 216 -10.80 -1.48 -9.06
N GLY A 217 -9.91 -0.54 -9.40
CA GLY A 217 -8.54 -0.82 -9.83
C GLY A 217 -8.36 -1.23 -11.30
N GLY A 218 -9.42 -1.29 -12.12
CA GLY A 218 -9.29 -1.53 -13.57
C GLY A 218 -10.57 -1.99 -14.28
N ALA A 219 -10.57 -1.91 -15.61
CA ALA A 219 -11.63 -2.47 -16.45
C ALA A 219 -11.55 -4.01 -16.53
N GLU A 220 -12.61 -4.67 -17.02
CA GLU A 220 -12.68 -6.13 -17.18
C GLU A 220 -11.51 -6.73 -17.98
N THR A 221 -10.94 -5.99 -18.94
CA THR A 221 -9.78 -6.44 -19.72
C THR A 221 -8.47 -6.44 -18.94
N VAL A 222 -8.42 -5.82 -17.77
CA VAL A 222 -7.23 -5.82 -16.91
C VAL A 222 -7.24 -7.10 -16.06
N PRO A 223 -6.12 -7.87 -16.03
CA PRO A 223 -5.99 -9.08 -15.22
C PRO A 223 -6.41 -8.85 -13.76
N LEU A 224 -7.05 -9.87 -13.17
CA LEU A 224 -7.62 -9.76 -11.82
C LEU A 224 -6.54 -9.43 -10.77
N ASP A 225 -5.38 -10.09 -10.84
CA ASP A 225 -4.28 -9.86 -9.90
C ASP A 225 -3.74 -8.42 -9.97
N VAL A 226 -3.69 -7.84 -11.17
CA VAL A 226 -3.32 -6.43 -11.37
C VAL A 226 -4.38 -5.51 -10.78
N ARG A 227 -5.68 -5.79 -11.03
CA ARG A 227 -6.77 -4.98 -10.45
C ARG A 227 -6.74 -5.00 -8.92
N GLU A 228 -6.61 -6.17 -8.31
CA GLU A 228 -6.60 -6.32 -6.85
C GLU A 228 -5.43 -5.57 -6.20
N LYS A 229 -4.24 -5.60 -6.80
CA LYS A 229 -3.08 -4.81 -6.34
C LYS A 229 -3.35 -3.30 -6.35
N ASN A 230 -4.19 -2.81 -7.27
CA ASN A 230 -4.47 -1.38 -7.45
C ASN A 230 -5.61 -0.86 -6.55
N VAL A 231 -6.44 -1.73 -5.99
CA VAL A 231 -7.65 -1.35 -5.23
C VAL A 231 -7.33 -0.46 -4.04
N VAL A 232 -6.32 -0.83 -3.25
CA VAL A 232 -5.94 -0.06 -2.05
C VAL A 232 -5.50 1.35 -2.46
N ARG A 233 -4.68 1.46 -3.52
CA ARG A 233 -4.23 2.75 -4.05
C ARG A 233 -5.41 3.61 -4.53
N ALA A 234 -6.34 3.02 -5.28
CA ALA A 234 -7.53 3.69 -5.78
C ALA A 234 -8.41 4.23 -4.63
N ARG A 235 -8.62 3.44 -3.57
CA ARG A 235 -9.37 3.83 -2.37
C ARG A 235 -8.67 4.96 -1.60
N CYS A 236 -7.36 4.86 -1.40
CA CYS A 236 -6.60 5.91 -0.72
C CYS A 236 -6.67 7.24 -1.49
N LYS A 237 -6.50 7.21 -2.81
CA LYS A 237 -6.64 8.41 -3.66
C LYS A 237 -8.06 8.97 -3.61
N ALA A 238 -9.08 8.14 -3.76
CA ALA A 238 -10.48 8.57 -3.66
C ALA A 238 -10.81 9.19 -2.30
N ALA A 239 -10.36 8.57 -1.20
CA ALA A 239 -10.54 9.11 0.15
C ALA A 239 -9.81 10.44 0.34
N ARG A 240 -8.61 10.60 -0.23
CA ARG A 240 -7.83 11.84 -0.19
C ARG A 240 -8.49 12.96 -1.00
N MET A 241 -9.02 12.64 -2.17
CA MET A 241 -9.78 13.56 -3.02
C MET A 241 -11.05 14.06 -2.30
N ILE A 242 -11.81 13.16 -1.68
CA ILE A 242 -12.98 13.54 -0.87
C ILE A 242 -12.52 14.32 0.36
N GLY A 243 -11.45 13.93 1.04
CA GLY A 243 -10.90 14.63 2.21
C GLY A 243 -10.49 16.08 1.90
N LEU A 244 -9.91 16.34 0.72
CA LEU A 244 -9.64 17.71 0.26
C LEU A 244 -10.96 18.48 0.05
N LEU A 245 -11.94 17.85 -0.59
CA LEU A 245 -13.26 18.45 -0.82
C LEU A 245 -14.01 18.74 0.51
N SER A 246 -13.83 17.92 1.55
CA SER A 246 -14.42 18.10 2.88
C SER A 246 -14.17 19.50 3.46
N ARG A 247 -12.98 20.07 3.22
CA ARG A 247 -12.64 21.45 3.64
C ARG A 247 -13.64 22.50 3.13
N TYR A 248 -14.22 22.27 1.96
CA TYR A 248 -15.15 23.19 1.32
C TYR A 248 -16.61 22.84 1.64
N LEU A 249 -16.94 21.55 1.76
CA LEU A 249 -18.31 21.09 2.07
C LEU A 249 -18.84 21.59 3.42
N VAL A 250 -17.94 21.85 4.37
CA VAL A 250 -18.29 22.30 5.72
C VAL A 250 -18.45 23.81 5.84
N LEU A 251 -18.12 24.57 4.78
CA LEU A 251 -18.25 26.02 4.79
C LEU A 251 -19.71 26.45 4.61
N PRO A 252 -20.15 27.55 5.24
CA PRO A 252 -21.45 28.16 4.98
C PRO A 252 -21.65 28.45 3.49
N ALA A 253 -22.81 28.08 2.94
CA ALA A 253 -23.14 28.42 1.58
C ALA A 253 -23.21 29.96 1.40
N PRO A 254 -22.62 30.53 0.33
CA PRO A 254 -22.67 31.97 0.10
C PRO A 254 -24.11 32.50 0.06
N GLY A 255 -24.40 33.54 0.85
CA GLY A 255 -25.73 34.16 0.91
C GLY A 255 -26.75 33.43 1.79
N VAL A 256 -26.38 32.34 2.48
CA VAL A 256 -27.25 31.64 3.43
C VAL A 256 -26.86 32.00 4.86
N ILE A 257 -27.85 32.45 5.64
CA ILE A 257 -27.69 32.70 7.08
C ILE A 257 -28.11 31.45 7.84
N TYR A 258 -27.18 30.84 8.55
CA TYR A 258 -27.45 29.69 9.41
C TYR A 258 -27.90 30.18 10.78
N THR A 259 -29.12 29.83 11.18
CA THR A 259 -29.67 30.07 12.53
C THR A 259 -29.49 28.81 13.39
N PRO A 260 -29.60 28.90 14.73
CA PRO A 260 -29.51 27.73 15.62
C PRO A 260 -30.50 26.60 15.31
N GLU A 261 -31.62 26.91 14.64
CA GLU A 261 -32.63 25.95 14.23
C GLU A 261 -32.28 25.24 12.90
N THR A 262 -31.38 25.82 12.10
CA THR A 262 -30.91 25.22 10.85
C THR A 262 -29.60 24.47 11.09
N GLU A 263 -29.56 23.20 10.69
CA GLU A 263 -28.32 22.42 10.81
C GLU A 263 -27.20 23.06 9.99
N SER A 264 -26.04 23.19 10.62
CA SER A 264 -24.86 23.72 9.94
C SER A 264 -24.31 22.69 8.93
N PRO A 265 -23.60 23.13 7.87
CA PRO A 265 -23.05 22.21 6.86
C PRO A 265 -22.09 21.19 7.46
N ILE A 266 -21.31 21.61 8.46
CA ILE A 266 -20.38 20.73 9.18
C ILE A 266 -21.12 19.65 9.97
N ASP A 267 -22.28 19.95 10.55
CA ASP A 267 -23.09 18.97 11.28
C ASP A 267 -23.71 17.95 10.31
N CYS A 268 -24.28 18.43 9.20
CA CYS A 268 -24.83 17.55 8.16
C CYS A 268 -23.74 16.60 7.62
N TYR A 269 -22.57 17.14 7.29
CA TYR A 269 -21.46 16.35 6.77
C TYR A 269 -20.92 15.34 7.81
N THR A 270 -20.79 15.77 9.06
CA THR A 270 -20.38 14.91 10.18
C THR A 270 -21.35 13.74 10.38
N LYS A 271 -22.66 13.97 10.30
CA LYS A 271 -23.68 12.91 10.40
C LYS A 271 -23.54 11.85 9.30
N VAL A 272 -23.27 12.26 8.06
CA VAL A 272 -23.02 11.32 6.95
C VAL A 272 -21.84 10.41 7.27
N LEU A 273 -20.71 10.98 7.72
CA LEU A 273 -19.52 10.21 8.07
C LEU A 273 -19.73 9.28 9.26
N ILE A 274 -20.49 9.72 10.28
CA ILE A 274 -20.88 8.91 11.44
C ILE A 274 -21.68 7.68 11.02
N GLY A 275 -22.63 7.83 10.09
CA GLY A 275 -23.43 6.71 9.59
C GLY A 275 -22.56 5.56 9.07
N TYR A 276 -21.48 5.89 8.35
CA TYR A 276 -20.51 4.89 7.89
C TYR A 276 -19.59 4.36 8.99
N LEU A 277 -19.22 5.17 9.98
CA LEU A 277 -18.43 4.71 11.13
C LEU A 277 -19.23 3.77 12.05
N GLN A 278 -20.55 3.89 12.07
CA GLN A 278 -21.45 3.03 12.87
C GLN A 278 -21.80 1.71 12.19
N SER A 279 -21.50 1.54 10.90
CA SER A 279 -21.87 0.33 10.17
C SER A 279 -21.11 -0.91 10.63
N ARG A 280 -21.54 -2.10 10.18
CA ARG A 280 -20.83 -3.37 10.38
C ARG A 280 -19.92 -3.75 9.21
N SER A 281 -19.74 -2.86 8.24
CA SER A 281 -18.79 -3.07 7.15
C SER A 281 -17.43 -2.50 7.54
N ALA A 282 -16.41 -3.35 7.52
CA ALA A 282 -15.02 -2.92 7.72
C ALA A 282 -14.63 -1.87 6.67
N LEU A 283 -15.08 -2.08 5.44
CA LEU A 283 -14.77 -1.22 4.31
C LEU A 283 -15.37 0.18 4.47
N GLN A 284 -16.64 0.27 4.87
CA GLN A 284 -17.28 1.57 5.11
C GLN A 284 -16.60 2.35 6.23
N ARG A 285 -16.28 1.68 7.35
CA ARG A 285 -15.53 2.30 8.45
C ARG A 285 -14.15 2.78 8.01
N LEU A 286 -13.43 1.96 7.23
CA LEU A 286 -12.10 2.28 6.72
C LEU A 286 -12.13 3.52 5.83
N ILE A 287 -13.00 3.56 4.82
CA ILE A 287 -13.06 4.69 3.88
C ILE A 287 -13.50 5.96 4.60
N SER A 288 -14.52 5.90 5.45
CA SER A 288 -14.97 7.07 6.24
C SER A 288 -13.84 7.61 7.13
N SER A 289 -13.11 6.72 7.82
CA SER A 289 -11.96 7.11 8.66
C SER A 289 -10.82 7.74 7.85
N LEU A 290 -10.51 7.21 6.66
CA LEU A 290 -9.50 7.77 5.77
C LEU A 290 -9.89 9.17 5.27
N VAL A 291 -11.15 9.37 4.91
CA VAL A 291 -11.66 10.70 4.51
C VAL A 291 -11.48 11.70 5.64
N ILE A 292 -11.83 11.33 6.88
CA ILE A 292 -11.64 12.19 8.06
C ILE A 292 -10.15 12.51 8.28
N ALA A 293 -9.28 11.50 8.17
CA ALA A 293 -7.85 11.68 8.34
C ALA A 293 -7.26 12.65 7.29
N TYR A 294 -7.63 12.49 6.02
CA TYR A 294 -7.17 13.38 4.96
C TYR A 294 -7.75 14.78 5.09
N TRP A 295 -9.03 14.91 5.48
CA TRP A 295 -9.64 16.21 5.75
C TRP A 295 -8.84 16.97 6.82
N CYS A 296 -8.53 16.32 7.94
CA CYS A 296 -7.70 16.91 8.99
C CYS A 296 -6.26 17.21 8.53
N SER A 297 -5.71 16.46 7.56
CA SER A 297 -4.38 16.74 7.01
C SER A 297 -4.34 17.97 6.10
N PHE A 298 -5.44 18.29 5.42
CA PHE A 298 -5.53 19.42 4.49
C PHE A 298 -6.01 20.72 5.15
N ASP A 299 -6.62 20.64 6.33
CA ASP A 299 -7.14 21.77 7.06
C ASP A 299 -6.62 21.77 8.50
N ALA A 300 -5.63 22.62 8.77
CA ALA A 300 -5.06 22.75 10.11
C ALA A 300 -6.08 23.31 11.12
N THR A 301 -7.10 24.05 10.68
CA THR A 301 -8.06 24.72 11.56
C THR A 301 -9.03 23.74 12.23
N ILE A 302 -9.25 22.57 11.62
CA ILE A 302 -10.16 21.56 12.14
C ILE A 302 -9.47 20.53 13.04
N GLN A 303 -8.12 20.47 13.09
CA GLN A 303 -7.40 19.46 13.87
C GLN A 303 -7.71 19.58 15.38
N PRO A 304 -7.96 18.46 16.10
CA PRO A 304 -7.83 17.06 15.69
C PRO A 304 -9.10 16.43 15.07
N GLY A 305 -10.05 17.25 14.62
CA GLY A 305 -11.31 16.87 13.97
C GLY A 305 -12.54 17.32 14.79
N PRO A 306 -13.75 17.30 14.22
CA PRO A 306 -14.98 17.57 14.98
C PRO A 306 -15.13 16.62 16.18
N PRO A 307 -15.56 17.11 17.36
CA PRO A 307 -15.56 16.32 18.60
C PRO A 307 -16.41 15.04 18.52
N VAL A 308 -17.56 15.10 17.82
CA VAL A 308 -18.45 13.94 17.62
C VAL A 308 -17.75 12.84 16.82
N LEU A 309 -16.96 13.20 15.80
CA LEU A 309 -16.17 12.24 15.02
C LEU A 309 -15.05 11.65 15.87
N GLN A 310 -14.36 12.46 16.67
CA GLN A 310 -13.31 11.97 17.55
C GLN A 310 -13.85 10.94 18.56
N GLU A 311 -14.99 11.22 19.19
CA GLU A 311 -15.63 10.29 20.12
C GLU A 311 -16.00 8.98 19.42
N ARG A 312 -16.63 9.06 18.25
CA ARG A 312 -16.99 7.86 17.47
C ARG A 312 -15.76 7.05 17.05
N LEU A 313 -14.69 7.70 16.59
CA LEU A 313 -13.43 7.05 16.21
C LEU A 313 -12.77 6.36 17.41
N ARG A 314 -12.75 7.01 18.58
CA ARG A 314 -12.27 6.38 19.82
C ARG A 314 -13.12 5.18 20.23
N ALA A 315 -14.44 5.24 20.05
CA ALA A 315 -15.31 4.10 20.28
C ALA A 315 -14.99 2.94 19.31
N CYS A 316 -14.79 3.22 18.02
CA CYS A 316 -14.38 2.20 17.04
C CYS A 316 -13.11 1.43 17.45
N LEU A 317 -12.15 2.09 18.10
CA LEU A 317 -10.90 1.44 18.56
C LEU A 317 -11.12 0.42 19.70
N ASN A 318 -12.23 0.55 20.44
CA ASN A 318 -12.55 -0.31 21.58
C ASN A 318 -13.66 -1.33 21.27
N GLU A 319 -14.24 -1.26 20.08
CA GLU A 319 -15.31 -2.17 19.65
C GLU A 319 -14.75 -3.49 19.12
N TYR A 320 -15.38 -4.59 19.51
CA TYR A 320 -15.16 -5.92 18.93
C TYR A 320 -16.33 -6.24 17.99
N VAL A 321 -16.14 -5.98 16.70
CA VAL A 321 -17.19 -6.14 15.68
C VAL A 321 -16.83 -7.30 14.74
N TYR A 322 -17.77 -8.22 14.54
CA TYR A 322 -17.73 -9.13 13.40
C TYR A 322 -18.17 -8.38 12.16
N TYR A 323 -17.23 -8.16 11.25
CA TYR A 323 -17.51 -7.43 10.02
C TYR A 323 -18.27 -8.27 9.01
N ASP A 324 -19.15 -7.65 8.24
CA ASP A 324 -19.95 -8.33 7.22
C ASP A 324 -19.06 -9.06 6.20
N GLU A 325 -17.87 -8.52 5.91
CA GLU A 325 -16.89 -9.09 4.97
C GLU A 325 -16.31 -10.44 5.42
N VAL A 326 -16.30 -10.77 6.72
CA VAL A 326 -15.83 -12.09 7.21
C VAL A 326 -16.96 -13.11 7.34
N GLY A 327 -18.22 -12.73 7.11
CA GLY A 327 -19.39 -13.60 7.28
C GLY A 327 -19.33 -14.88 6.44
N ILE A 328 -18.86 -14.79 5.20
CA ILE A 328 -18.69 -15.96 4.31
C ILE A 328 -17.61 -16.90 4.84
N LEU A 329 -16.47 -16.34 5.30
CA LEU A 329 -15.37 -17.12 5.86
C LEU A 329 -15.81 -17.84 7.14
N PHE A 330 -16.57 -17.16 8.00
CA PHE A 330 -17.14 -17.75 9.21
C PHE A 330 -18.14 -18.87 8.89
N THR A 331 -18.98 -18.68 7.87
CA THR A 331 -19.92 -19.72 7.41
C THR A 331 -19.18 -20.96 6.90
N ARG A 332 -18.11 -20.76 6.12
CA ARG A 332 -17.25 -21.84 5.64
C ARG A 332 -16.55 -22.56 6.80
N LEU A 333 -15.96 -21.81 7.74
CA LEU A 333 -15.32 -22.35 8.92
C LEU A 333 -16.30 -23.18 9.78
N LEU A 334 -17.54 -22.70 9.93
CA LEU A 334 -18.59 -23.44 10.64
C LEU A 334 -18.93 -24.76 9.94
N GLN A 335 -18.97 -24.78 8.60
CA GLN A 335 -19.19 -26.00 7.82
C GLN A 335 -18.03 -26.99 7.99
N GLU A 336 -16.79 -26.53 7.82
CA GLU A 336 -15.58 -27.35 7.98
C GLU A 336 -15.49 -27.92 9.42
N CYS A 337 -15.85 -27.13 10.43
CA CYS A 337 -15.91 -27.59 11.82
C CYS A 337 -16.98 -28.68 12.01
N ARG A 338 -18.14 -28.58 11.36
CA ARG A 338 -19.18 -29.62 11.43
C ARG A 338 -18.75 -30.91 10.75
N ASP A 339 -18.09 -30.80 9.61
CA ASP A 339 -17.55 -31.95 8.90
C ASP A 339 -16.49 -32.65 9.77
N TYR A 340 -15.60 -31.89 10.42
CA TYR A 340 -14.65 -32.40 11.40
C TYR A 340 -15.33 -33.11 12.59
N MET A 341 -16.36 -32.50 13.17
CA MET A 341 -17.15 -33.13 14.24
C MET A 341 -17.82 -34.43 13.77
N ALA A 342 -18.30 -34.48 12.52
CA ALA A 342 -18.88 -35.69 11.95
C ALA A 342 -17.82 -36.79 11.77
N THR A 343 -16.60 -36.46 11.34
CA THR A 343 -15.47 -37.39 11.29
C THR A 343 -15.11 -37.92 12.68
N LEU A 344 -15.05 -37.05 13.70
CA LEU A 344 -14.81 -37.47 15.09
C LEU A 344 -15.89 -38.47 15.57
N LYS A 345 -17.15 -38.22 15.23
CA LYS A 345 -18.27 -39.11 15.55
C LYS A 345 -18.13 -40.49 14.90
N GLN A 346 -17.67 -40.55 13.65
CA GLN A 346 -17.36 -41.82 12.96
C GLN A 346 -16.27 -42.61 13.69
N HIS A 347 -15.26 -41.92 14.23
CA HIS A 347 -14.20 -42.49 15.07
C HIS A 347 -14.60 -42.70 16.54
N LYS A 348 -15.89 -42.63 16.87
CA LYS A 348 -16.47 -42.84 18.22
C LYS A 348 -16.04 -41.80 19.27
N VAL A 349 -15.60 -40.62 18.85
CA VAL A 349 -15.38 -39.46 19.72
C VAL A 349 -16.64 -38.59 19.69
N GLN A 350 -17.39 -38.53 20.80
CA GLN A 350 -18.68 -37.82 20.87
C GLN A 350 -18.53 -36.44 21.52
N LEU A 351 -19.00 -35.40 20.84
CA LEU A 351 -18.99 -33.99 21.29
C LEU A 351 -20.40 -33.51 21.65
N ALA A 352 -21.04 -34.19 22.60
CA ALA A 352 -22.46 -34.00 22.94
C ALA A 352 -22.84 -32.54 23.28
N GLU A 353 -21.92 -31.76 23.87
CA GLU A 353 -22.13 -30.37 24.27
C GLU A 353 -22.30 -29.41 23.08
N TYR A 354 -21.74 -29.75 21.91
CA TYR A 354 -21.74 -28.87 20.73
C TYR A 354 -22.69 -29.33 19.62
N GLU A 355 -23.20 -30.57 19.67
CA GLU A 355 -24.07 -31.16 18.63
C GLU A 355 -25.41 -30.41 18.47
N GLN A 356 -25.91 -29.76 19.52
CA GLN A 356 -27.20 -29.07 19.51
C GLN A 356 -27.11 -27.60 19.05
N LEU A 357 -25.90 -27.07 18.88
CA LEU A 357 -25.68 -25.66 18.53
C LEU A 357 -25.80 -25.43 17.02
N LYS A 358 -26.80 -24.63 16.63
CA LYS A 358 -26.99 -24.21 15.22
C LYS A 358 -25.92 -23.24 14.71
N VAL A 359 -25.24 -22.54 15.60
CA VAL A 359 -24.12 -21.63 15.29
C VAL A 359 -23.08 -21.79 16.39
N LEU A 360 -21.83 -22.04 16.00
CA LEU A 360 -20.69 -22.09 16.93
C LEU A 360 -19.95 -20.76 16.87
N THR A 361 -19.50 -20.23 18.01
CA THR A 361 -18.61 -19.07 18.06
C THR A 361 -17.19 -19.43 17.63
N LEU A 362 -16.37 -18.44 17.26
CA LEU A 362 -14.95 -18.66 16.93
C LEU A 362 -14.19 -19.32 18.08
N ASP A 363 -14.45 -18.91 19.32
CA ASP A 363 -13.86 -19.53 20.51
C ASP A 363 -14.28 -21.00 20.63
N GLN A 364 -15.55 -21.33 20.39
CA GLN A 364 -16.04 -22.72 20.43
C GLN A 364 -15.40 -23.57 19.32
N ILE A 365 -15.30 -23.05 18.10
CA ILE A 365 -14.63 -23.72 16.98
C ILE A 365 -13.15 -23.95 17.31
N TYR A 366 -12.48 -22.95 17.88
CA TYR A 366 -11.08 -23.05 18.32
C TYR A 366 -10.89 -24.12 19.40
N GLN A 367 -11.79 -24.18 20.39
CA GLN A 367 -11.75 -25.23 21.42
C GLN A 367 -11.95 -26.62 20.81
N ILE A 368 -12.90 -26.79 19.89
CA ILE A 368 -13.15 -28.08 19.22
C ILE A 368 -11.91 -28.52 18.41
N ALA A 369 -11.29 -27.59 17.66
CA ALA A 369 -10.13 -27.89 16.83
C ALA A 369 -8.89 -28.30 17.66
N ILE A 370 -8.73 -27.74 18.87
CA ILE A 370 -7.51 -27.92 19.68
C ILE A 370 -7.66 -28.99 20.75
N ALA A 371 -8.83 -29.12 21.38
CA ALA A 371 -9.03 -30.09 22.45
C ALA A 371 -8.98 -31.55 21.97
N TYR A 372 -9.17 -31.79 20.66
CA TYR A 372 -9.34 -33.15 20.10
C TYR A 372 -8.44 -33.48 18.89
N GLY A 373 -7.56 -32.57 18.47
CA GLY A 373 -6.50 -32.85 17.49
C GLY A 373 -5.37 -33.67 18.13
N TRP A 374 -5.05 -34.85 17.58
CA TRP A 374 -4.07 -35.78 18.15
C TRP A 374 -2.66 -35.17 18.31
N SER A 375 -2.29 -34.94 19.58
CA SER A 375 -0.96 -34.86 20.20
C SER A 375 0.11 -33.89 19.68
N ALA A 376 0.38 -32.87 20.51
CA ALA A 376 1.73 -32.62 21.00
C ALA A 376 1.67 -32.22 22.49
N GLU A 377 1.60 -33.26 23.34
CA GLU A 377 1.87 -33.27 24.78
C GLU A 377 1.05 -32.32 25.68
N GLU A 378 -0.12 -32.79 26.14
CA GLU A 378 -0.80 -32.38 27.39
C GLU A 378 -0.92 -30.86 27.66
N MET A 379 -0.91 -30.01 26.64
CA MET A 379 -1.05 -28.54 26.70
C MET A 379 -0.53 -27.91 28.00
N ARG A 380 0.72 -28.23 28.38
CA ARG A 380 1.40 -27.91 29.66
C ARG A 380 0.57 -26.99 30.55
N THR A 381 -0.14 -27.63 31.48
CA THR A 381 -0.75 -27.01 32.66
C THR A 381 -1.87 -25.99 32.37
N LYS A 382 -3.09 -26.51 32.18
CA LYS A 382 -4.37 -25.99 32.70
C LYS A 382 -4.29 -24.57 33.31
N HIS A 383 -4.74 -23.57 32.56
CA HIS A 383 -4.94 -22.17 32.98
C HIS A 383 -3.69 -21.30 33.20
N CYS A 384 -3.32 -20.50 32.19
CA CYS A 384 -2.61 -19.23 32.39
C CYS A 384 -3.18 -18.10 31.50
N LEU A 385 -4.51 -18.00 31.37
CA LEU A 385 -5.16 -16.78 30.89
C LEU A 385 -5.34 -15.82 32.07
N LYS A 386 -4.43 -14.85 32.19
CA LYS A 386 -4.56 -13.75 33.16
C LYS A 386 -5.84 -12.99 32.91
N THR A 387 -6.72 -13.04 33.90
CA THR A 387 -7.85 -12.15 34.10
C THR A 387 -7.36 -10.72 34.37
N LYS A 388 -8.20 -9.75 34.00
CA LYS A 388 -8.21 -8.33 34.42
C LYS A 388 -7.23 -7.42 33.70
N VAL A 389 -7.76 -6.85 32.61
CA VAL A 389 -7.69 -5.41 32.30
C VAL A 389 -7.91 -4.59 33.58
N THR A 390 -7.18 -3.47 33.69
CA THR A 390 -7.03 -2.52 34.83
C THR A 390 -5.87 -2.93 35.77
N ALA A 391 -4.78 -2.18 35.97
CA ALA A 391 -4.51 -0.75 35.83
C ALA A 391 -3.17 -0.45 35.11
N ARG A 392 -2.99 0.83 34.76
CA ARG A 392 -1.84 1.41 34.03
C ARG A 392 -0.53 1.30 34.82
N THR A 393 0.58 1.42 34.07
CA THR A 393 2.02 1.40 34.42
C THR A 393 2.66 0.01 34.53
N PRO A 394 3.79 -0.25 33.84
CA PRO A 394 4.64 0.70 33.11
C PRO A 394 4.11 1.05 31.70
N CYS A 395 4.75 2.01 31.03
CA CYS A 395 4.33 2.49 29.71
C CYS A 395 4.29 1.34 28.67
N PRO A 396 3.25 1.26 27.80
CA PRO A 396 3.17 0.21 26.78
C PRO A 396 4.29 0.31 25.75
N ASN A 397 4.98 1.45 25.70
CA ASN A 397 6.06 1.76 24.77
C ASN A 397 7.15 0.69 24.79
N SER A 398 7.50 0.13 25.96
CA SER A 398 8.51 -0.95 26.03
C SER A 398 8.04 -2.19 25.27
N LYS A 399 6.80 -2.64 25.49
CA LYS A 399 6.26 -3.81 24.79
C LYS A 399 6.04 -3.55 23.30
N ILE A 400 5.61 -2.35 22.93
CA ILE A 400 5.43 -1.93 21.53
C ILE A 400 6.80 -1.94 20.82
N VAL A 401 7.82 -1.30 21.40
CA VAL A 401 9.16 -1.24 20.80
C VAL A 401 9.78 -2.63 20.71
N THR A 402 9.67 -3.47 21.74
CA THR A 402 10.17 -4.86 21.68
C THR A 402 9.44 -5.67 20.60
N ASN A 403 8.13 -5.52 20.45
CA ASN A 403 7.38 -6.18 19.38
C ASN A 403 7.81 -5.68 18.00
N LEU A 404 7.99 -4.36 17.83
CA LEU A 404 8.52 -3.79 16.58
C LEU A 404 9.90 -4.36 16.25
N CYS A 405 10.77 -4.53 17.25
CA CYS A 405 12.08 -5.16 17.07
C CYS A 405 11.97 -6.63 16.63
N THR A 406 11.06 -7.40 17.23
CA THR A 406 10.79 -8.78 16.81
C THR A 406 10.29 -8.86 15.37
N LEU A 407 9.36 -7.98 14.99
CA LEU A 407 8.83 -7.89 13.63
C LEU A 407 9.89 -7.38 12.64
N LEU A 408 10.81 -6.52 13.06
CA LEU A 408 11.91 -6.05 12.21
C LEU A 408 12.86 -7.20 11.82
N LYS A 409 12.98 -8.22 12.69
CA LYS A 409 13.81 -9.41 12.47
C LYS A 409 13.05 -10.60 11.88
N SER A 410 11.75 -10.47 11.55
CA SER A 410 10.92 -11.62 11.14
C SER A 410 11.30 -12.21 9.78
N ASP A 411 11.85 -11.39 8.89
CA ASP A 411 12.24 -11.79 7.53
C ASP A 411 13.69 -12.32 7.48
N PRO A 412 13.91 -13.64 7.29
CA PRO A 412 15.25 -14.25 7.30
C PRO A 412 16.12 -13.85 6.10
N GLU A 413 15.52 -13.43 4.98
CA GLU A 413 16.28 -12.95 3.82
C GLU A 413 16.96 -11.62 4.15
N PHE A 414 16.31 -10.82 5.00
CA PHE A 414 16.80 -9.51 5.42
C PHE A 414 17.63 -9.57 6.70
N THR A 415 17.10 -10.17 7.77
CA THR A 415 17.83 -10.38 9.02
C THR A 415 18.21 -11.85 9.10
N PRO A 416 19.48 -12.24 8.93
CA PRO A 416 19.89 -13.63 9.06
C PRO A 416 19.46 -14.22 10.40
N ARG A 417 18.92 -15.44 10.38
CA ARG A 417 18.74 -16.21 11.61
C ARG A 417 20.10 -16.68 12.08
N VAL A 418 20.53 -16.20 13.24
CA VAL A 418 21.79 -16.60 13.84
C VAL A 418 21.48 -17.59 14.95
N LEU A 419 21.81 -18.86 14.69
CA LEU A 419 21.78 -19.93 15.68
C LEU A 419 23.17 -20.04 16.30
N CYS A 420 23.26 -19.92 17.61
CA CYS A 420 24.49 -20.15 18.34
C CYS A 420 24.66 -21.67 18.50
N PRO A 421 25.76 -22.25 18.01
CA PRO A 421 26.00 -23.68 18.17
C PRO A 421 26.40 -23.98 19.62
N ASP A 422 26.13 -25.22 20.06
CA ASP A 422 26.49 -25.71 21.40
C ASP A 422 28.00 -26.00 21.55
N GLN A 423 28.78 -25.73 20.52
CA GLN A 423 30.21 -26.03 20.44
C GLN A 423 31.03 -24.78 20.09
N GLU A 424 32.25 -24.73 20.61
CA GLU A 424 33.23 -23.67 20.39
C GLU A 424 33.70 -23.62 18.93
N LEU A 425 34.19 -22.45 18.50
CA LEU A 425 34.71 -22.20 17.15
C LEU A 425 35.73 -23.25 16.68
N ALA A 426 36.59 -23.74 17.59
CA ALA A 426 37.64 -24.71 17.28
C ALA A 426 37.14 -26.07 16.75
N HIS A 427 35.86 -26.40 16.99
CA HIS A 427 35.26 -27.66 16.54
C HIS A 427 34.78 -27.62 15.08
N PHE A 428 34.80 -26.44 14.44
CA PHE A 428 34.30 -26.24 13.09
C PHE A 428 35.46 -26.12 12.09
N ASP A 429 35.37 -26.86 10.98
CA ASP A 429 36.36 -26.80 9.91
C ASP A 429 36.22 -25.50 9.11
N ALA A 430 37.31 -24.75 8.99
CA ALA A 430 37.37 -23.49 8.26
C ALA A 430 37.15 -23.64 6.74
N THR A 431 37.35 -24.84 6.19
CA THR A 431 37.11 -25.13 4.76
C THR A 431 35.61 -25.28 4.44
N VAL A 432 34.77 -25.56 5.45
CA VAL A 432 33.32 -25.70 5.29
C VAL A 432 32.65 -24.35 5.55
N THR A 433 32.18 -23.68 4.49
CA THR A 433 31.57 -22.33 4.58
C THR A 433 30.08 -22.28 4.25
N ASP A 434 29.43 -23.44 4.13
CA ASP A 434 28.00 -23.57 3.82
C ASP A 434 27.11 -23.14 5.01
N ASP A 435 25.79 -23.29 4.88
CA ASP A 435 24.83 -22.87 5.90
C ASP A 435 24.89 -23.72 7.18
N SER A 436 25.56 -24.88 7.16
CA SER A 436 25.76 -25.73 8.34
C SER A 436 26.81 -25.17 9.30
N ASN A 437 27.75 -24.36 8.80
CA ASN A 437 28.80 -23.74 9.61
C ASN A 437 28.44 -22.29 9.99
N PRO A 438 28.04 -21.99 11.25
CA PRO A 438 27.65 -20.65 11.67
C PRO A 438 28.83 -19.67 11.82
N TYR A 439 30.06 -20.18 11.85
CA TYR A 439 31.26 -19.40 12.14
C TYR A 439 32.02 -18.98 10.88
N HIS A 440 32.28 -19.92 9.96
CA HIS A 440 33.13 -19.70 8.79
C HIS A 440 32.34 -19.34 7.53
N GLY A 441 32.99 -18.53 6.67
CA GLY A 441 32.40 -18.01 5.44
C GLY A 441 31.95 -16.55 5.51
N ILE A 442 31.60 -16.01 4.34
CA ILE A 442 31.09 -14.64 4.16
C ILE A 442 29.63 -14.73 3.72
N LEU A 443 28.70 -14.46 4.64
CA LEU A 443 27.27 -14.64 4.40
C LEU A 443 26.74 -13.79 3.24
N THR A 444 27.30 -12.59 3.02
CA THR A 444 26.94 -11.73 1.88
C THR A 444 27.19 -12.44 0.55
N LEU A 445 28.32 -13.16 0.43
CA LEU A 445 28.67 -13.91 -0.77
C LEU A 445 27.75 -15.12 -0.95
N SER A 446 27.44 -15.85 0.12
CA SER A 446 26.48 -16.96 0.08
C SER A 446 25.11 -16.50 -0.41
N LYS A 447 24.59 -15.39 0.15
CA LYS A 447 23.31 -14.79 -0.28
C LYS A 447 23.33 -14.32 -1.73
N GLN A 448 24.46 -13.76 -2.20
CA GLN A 448 24.61 -13.34 -3.59
C GLN A 448 24.57 -14.54 -4.54
N HIS A 449 25.29 -15.62 -4.22
CA HIS A 449 25.25 -16.86 -5.01
C HIS A 449 23.86 -17.48 -5.04
N GLN A 450 23.13 -17.50 -3.92
CA GLN A 450 21.76 -18.01 -3.85
C GLN A 450 20.81 -17.22 -4.77
N ARG A 451 20.86 -15.87 -4.71
CA ARG A 451 20.07 -15.02 -5.63
C ARG A 451 20.43 -15.23 -7.09
N CYS A 452 21.70 -15.46 -7.41
CA CYS A 452 22.13 -15.77 -8.77
C CYS A 452 21.60 -17.13 -9.24
N LYS A 453 21.53 -18.15 -8.36
CA LYS A 453 20.91 -19.44 -8.67
C LYS A 453 19.40 -19.32 -8.90
N GLU A 454 18.69 -18.58 -8.05
CA GLU A 454 17.25 -18.36 -8.16
C GLU A 454 16.88 -17.57 -9.43
N ASN A 455 17.66 -16.55 -9.79
CA ASN A 455 17.44 -15.78 -11.02
C ASN A 455 17.97 -16.48 -12.29
N GLY A 456 18.93 -17.41 -12.15
CA GLY A 456 19.57 -18.15 -13.25
C GLY A 456 18.93 -19.50 -13.59
N GLY A 457 18.01 -20.01 -12.75
CA GLY A 457 17.34 -21.30 -12.91
C GLY A 457 16.38 -21.42 -14.11
N GLY A 458 16.28 -20.40 -14.95
CA GLY A 458 15.46 -20.43 -16.18
C GLY A 458 16.17 -21.02 -17.41
N THR A 459 17.48 -21.27 -17.40
CA THR A 459 18.17 -21.89 -18.54
C THR A 459 19.61 -22.26 -18.19
N SER A 460 19.90 -23.53 -17.90
CA SER A 460 21.19 -24.15 -18.23
C SER A 460 21.21 -25.64 -17.85
N GLY A 461 20.87 -26.48 -18.83
CA GLY A 461 21.34 -27.85 -18.91
C GLY A 461 22.05 -28.04 -20.24
N GLY A 462 23.27 -28.58 -20.21
CA GLY A 462 23.96 -29.14 -21.39
C GLY A 462 25.13 -28.33 -21.91
N GLY A 463 26.34 -28.88 -21.75
CA GLY A 463 27.58 -28.33 -22.25
C GLY A 463 27.77 -28.43 -23.77
N ALA A 464 28.73 -27.61 -24.22
CA ALA A 464 29.62 -27.72 -25.39
C ALA A 464 29.12 -28.41 -26.67
N GLY A 465 29.04 -27.62 -27.76
CA GLY A 465 29.33 -28.11 -29.12
C GLY A 465 28.55 -27.44 -30.26
N GLY A 466 29.25 -26.71 -31.14
CA GLY A 466 28.89 -26.63 -32.57
C GLY A 466 28.19 -25.37 -33.08
N SER A 467 28.87 -24.64 -33.96
CA SER A 467 28.40 -23.52 -34.79
C SER A 467 27.12 -23.80 -35.61
N SER A 468 26.27 -22.79 -35.77
CA SER A 468 25.84 -22.16 -37.06
C SER A 468 24.54 -21.36 -36.90
N GLY A 469 24.41 -20.28 -37.68
CA GLY A 469 23.48 -19.17 -37.45
C GLY A 469 22.02 -19.38 -37.84
N GLY A 470 21.17 -18.45 -37.39
CA GLY A 470 19.76 -18.37 -37.79
C GLY A 470 18.93 -17.36 -36.99
N SER A 471 18.59 -16.26 -37.67
CA SER A 471 17.60 -15.19 -37.44
C SER A 471 16.60 -15.24 -36.26
N ALA A 472 16.38 -14.05 -35.69
CA ALA A 472 15.46 -13.72 -34.60
C ALA A 472 13.96 -13.90 -34.94
N ARG A 473 13.19 -14.47 -33.99
CA ARG A 473 11.72 -14.40 -33.92
C ARG A 473 11.28 -14.23 -32.46
N GLY A 474 10.37 -13.27 -32.24
CA GLY A 474 9.98 -12.74 -30.92
C GLY A 474 9.07 -13.64 -30.05
N PRO A 475 8.71 -13.17 -28.84
CA PRO A 475 8.08 -13.99 -27.81
C PRO A 475 6.58 -14.19 -28.07
N GLY A 476 6.19 -15.45 -28.28
CA GLY A 476 4.80 -15.90 -28.36
C GLY A 476 4.24 -16.31 -26.99
N ARG A 477 3.02 -15.84 -26.71
CA ARG A 477 1.95 -16.31 -25.81
C ARG A 477 2.30 -17.31 -24.67
N PRO A 478 1.96 -16.98 -23.41
CA PRO A 478 1.76 -18.00 -22.36
C PRO A 478 0.45 -18.79 -22.57
N ALA A 479 0.51 -20.08 -22.23
CA ALA A 479 -0.57 -21.04 -22.32
C ALA A 479 -1.73 -20.74 -21.35
N ALA A 480 -2.95 -21.05 -21.79
CA ALA A 480 -4.17 -20.92 -21.03
C ALA A 480 -4.19 -21.89 -19.83
N ALA A 481 -4.22 -21.36 -18.61
CA ALA A 481 -4.55 -22.13 -17.43
C ALA A 481 -6.06 -22.42 -17.42
N ALA A 482 -6.40 -23.67 -17.74
CA ALA A 482 -7.76 -24.18 -17.58
C ALA A 482 -8.08 -24.32 -16.09
N SER A 483 -9.25 -23.81 -15.71
CA SER A 483 -9.91 -24.08 -14.43
C SER A 483 -9.96 -25.59 -14.16
N THR A 484 -9.52 -26.04 -13.00
CA THR A 484 -9.85 -27.39 -12.53
C THR A 484 -10.18 -27.37 -11.04
N THR A 485 -11.47 -27.60 -10.82
CA THR A 485 -12.13 -28.11 -9.61
C THR A 485 -11.32 -29.14 -8.84
N ILE A 486 -11.18 -28.94 -7.53
CA ILE A 486 -10.63 -29.93 -6.59
C ILE A 486 -11.74 -30.92 -6.23
N ALA A 487 -11.56 -32.18 -6.61
CA ALA A 487 -12.29 -33.33 -6.10
C ALA A 487 -11.27 -34.42 -5.68
N ALA A 488 -11.57 -35.07 -4.57
CA ALA A 488 -10.71 -35.92 -3.77
C ALA A 488 -10.41 -37.33 -4.35
N ALA A 489 -9.29 -37.91 -3.91
CA ALA A 489 -9.07 -39.33 -3.57
C ALA A 489 -7.65 -39.44 -2.95
N LEU A 490 -7.43 -39.80 -1.68
CA LEU A 490 -7.50 -41.14 -1.07
C LEU A 490 -6.76 -42.22 -1.86
N ASP A 491 -5.52 -42.53 -1.48
CA ASP A 491 -5.12 -43.89 -1.07
C ASP A 491 -3.79 -43.88 -0.30
N LEU A 492 -3.73 -44.62 0.81
CA LEU A 492 -2.58 -44.77 1.69
C LEU A 492 -2.45 -46.25 2.08
N SER A 493 -1.49 -46.96 1.51
CA SER A 493 -0.86 -48.19 2.05
C SER A 493 0.37 -48.50 1.16
N ALA A 494 1.55 -48.93 1.60
CA ALA A 494 1.98 -49.54 2.86
C ALA A 494 3.52 -49.44 3.02
N SER A 495 3.98 -49.71 4.25
CA SER A 495 5.24 -50.38 4.61
C SER A 495 6.51 -49.54 4.82
N SER A 496 6.80 -49.37 6.11
CA SER A 496 8.06 -48.95 6.73
C SER A 496 9.25 -49.86 6.41
N SER A 497 10.40 -49.27 6.07
CA SER A 497 11.69 -49.70 6.61
C SER A 497 12.70 -48.54 6.60
N SER A 498 13.46 -48.51 7.69
CA SER A 498 14.48 -47.56 8.13
C SER A 498 15.61 -47.27 7.14
N THR A 499 15.88 -45.99 6.88
CA THR A 499 17.24 -45.39 6.82
C THR A 499 17.13 -43.86 6.87
N ASN A 500 17.62 -43.24 7.95
CA ASN A 500 17.76 -41.80 8.08
C ASN A 500 19.01 -41.36 7.32
N SER A 501 18.89 -41.03 6.04
CA SER A 501 19.84 -40.21 5.23
C SER A 501 19.36 -40.19 3.78
N THR A 502 18.65 -39.14 3.35
CA THR A 502 18.56 -38.64 1.93
C THR A 502 17.41 -37.62 1.67
N ASN A 503 16.77 -37.01 2.68
CA ASN A 503 15.66 -36.08 2.39
C ASN A 503 16.08 -34.69 1.86
N ALA A 504 17.37 -34.34 1.84
CA ALA A 504 17.83 -33.03 1.35
C ALA A 504 17.77 -32.89 -0.19
N ALA A 505 17.87 -33.98 -0.94
CA ALA A 505 17.92 -33.94 -2.41
C ALA A 505 16.52 -33.92 -3.08
N LEU A 506 15.46 -34.33 -2.37
CA LEU A 506 14.10 -34.33 -2.91
C LEU A 506 13.41 -32.96 -2.74
N ASP A 507 13.81 -32.20 -1.72
CA ASP A 507 13.30 -30.86 -1.42
C ASP A 507 13.85 -29.78 -2.39
N GLU A 508 14.98 -30.05 -3.06
CA GLU A 508 15.58 -29.13 -4.04
C GLU A 508 14.89 -29.18 -5.42
N LEU A 509 14.12 -30.25 -5.71
CA LEU A 509 13.44 -30.44 -7.00
C LEU A 509 11.98 -29.96 -7.01
N LEU A 510 11.37 -29.82 -5.83
CA LEU A 510 10.03 -29.30 -5.65
C LEU A 510 10.19 -27.87 -5.12
N GLY A 511 9.84 -26.88 -5.94
CA GLY A 511 9.83 -25.49 -5.50
C GLY A 511 9.07 -25.32 -4.17
N PRO A 512 9.35 -24.25 -3.42
CA PRO A 512 8.83 -24.13 -2.07
C PRO A 512 7.32 -24.26 -2.01
N SER A 513 6.81 -24.99 -1.01
CA SER A 513 5.37 -25.21 -0.85
C SER A 513 4.62 -23.87 -0.79
N GLU A 514 3.37 -23.82 -1.28
CA GLU A 514 2.53 -22.61 -1.23
C GLU A 514 2.41 -22.03 0.20
N SER A 515 2.50 -22.89 1.22
CA SER A 515 2.52 -22.52 2.65
C SER A 515 3.78 -21.73 3.03
N GLU A 516 4.96 -22.17 2.58
CA GLU A 516 6.23 -21.49 2.86
C GLU A 516 6.34 -20.14 2.14
N GLU A 517 5.88 -20.05 0.89
CA GLU A 517 5.88 -18.79 0.16
C GLU A 517 4.94 -17.77 0.83
N THR A 518 3.78 -18.22 1.31
CA THR A 518 2.84 -17.40 2.07
C THR A 518 3.46 -16.92 3.39
N GLN A 519 4.16 -17.80 4.10
CA GLN A 519 4.84 -17.45 5.35
C GLN A 519 5.98 -16.45 5.12
N ARG A 520 6.76 -16.61 4.04
CA ARG A 520 7.78 -15.64 3.62
C ARG A 520 7.17 -14.27 3.29
N LYS A 521 6.08 -14.23 2.52
CA LYS A 521 5.35 -12.99 2.21
C LYS A 521 4.84 -12.31 3.48
N HIS A 522 4.33 -13.08 4.44
CA HIS A 522 3.86 -12.56 5.72
C HIS A 522 5.01 -11.97 6.55
N ALA A 523 6.13 -12.70 6.69
CA ALA A 523 7.32 -12.24 7.41
C ALA A 523 7.91 -10.96 6.79
N ARG A 524 7.95 -10.89 5.45
CA ARG A 524 8.38 -9.70 4.70
C ARG A 524 7.48 -8.49 4.99
N THR A 525 6.17 -8.71 5.02
CA THR A 525 5.17 -7.66 5.29
C THR A 525 5.29 -7.14 6.71
N GLN A 526 5.44 -8.02 7.69
CA GLN A 526 5.67 -7.66 9.09
C GLN A 526 6.92 -6.79 9.27
N ARG A 527 8.03 -7.19 8.65
CA ARG A 527 9.27 -6.39 8.63
C ARG A 527 9.02 -5.01 8.04
N LEU A 528 8.41 -4.92 6.86
CA LEU A 528 8.16 -3.63 6.20
C LEU A 528 7.30 -2.70 7.05
N GLY A 529 6.28 -3.24 7.73
CA GLY A 529 5.46 -2.50 8.68
C GLY A 529 6.26 -2.00 9.88
N ALA A 530 7.12 -2.84 10.45
CA ALA A 530 7.99 -2.46 11.57
C ALA A 530 9.03 -1.40 11.15
N THR A 531 9.64 -1.55 9.97
CA THR A 531 10.54 -0.55 9.38
C THR A 531 9.83 0.80 9.28
N ALA A 532 8.67 0.86 8.62
CA ALA A 532 7.92 2.10 8.46
C ALA A 532 7.54 2.75 9.81
N ALA A 533 7.16 1.94 10.80
CA ALA A 533 6.86 2.44 12.14
C ALA A 533 8.09 3.06 12.81
N ILE A 534 9.23 2.36 12.80
CA ILE A 534 10.47 2.81 13.44
C ILE A 534 11.01 4.07 12.76
N THR A 535 11.05 4.12 11.43
CA THR A 535 11.54 5.29 10.69
C THR A 535 10.63 6.51 10.92
N THR A 536 9.31 6.31 11.00
CA THR A 536 8.35 7.37 11.32
C THR A 536 8.52 7.88 12.75
N ILE A 537 8.73 6.99 13.72
CA ILE A 537 8.99 7.35 15.12
C ILE A 537 10.26 8.21 15.23
N CYS A 538 11.34 7.81 14.55
CA CYS A 538 12.59 8.57 14.52
C CYS A 538 12.39 9.96 13.91
N ALA A 539 11.71 10.05 12.76
CA ALA A 539 11.43 11.32 12.10
C ALA A 539 10.50 12.23 12.93
N GLN A 540 9.51 11.65 13.61
CA GLN A 540 8.52 12.40 14.39
C GLN A 540 9.10 12.98 15.69
N PHE A 541 9.89 12.21 16.44
CA PHE A 541 10.48 12.70 17.69
C PHE A 541 11.78 13.48 17.47
N GLY A 542 12.44 13.31 16.33
CA GLY A 542 13.64 14.07 15.96
C GLY A 542 14.70 14.06 17.07
N SER A 543 15.18 15.24 17.46
CA SER A 543 16.19 15.38 18.53
C SER A 543 15.70 14.99 19.92
N GLN A 544 14.37 14.90 20.14
CA GLN A 544 13.78 14.52 21.43
C GLN A 544 13.61 13.00 21.60
N LEU A 545 14.02 12.19 20.61
CA LEU A 545 13.86 10.74 20.64
C LEU A 545 14.42 10.08 21.91
N PRO A 546 15.63 10.42 22.41
CA PRO A 546 16.17 9.80 23.62
C PRO A 546 15.33 10.09 24.87
N GLN A 547 14.70 11.26 24.94
CA GLN A 547 13.88 11.65 26.10
C GLN A 547 12.46 11.08 26.02
N LYS A 548 11.86 11.07 24.82
CA LYS A 548 10.46 10.66 24.60
C LYS A 548 10.30 9.15 24.47
N LEU A 549 11.30 8.45 23.94
CA LEU A 549 11.29 7.00 23.77
C LEU A 549 12.63 6.37 24.16
N PRO A 550 12.99 6.42 25.45
CA PRO A 550 14.30 5.98 25.95
C PRO A 550 14.57 4.50 25.64
N ILE A 551 13.55 3.64 25.69
CA ILE A 551 13.72 2.21 25.41
C ILE A 551 14.24 1.92 23.99
N LEU A 552 13.80 2.70 22.99
CA LEU A 552 14.30 2.55 21.62
C LEU A 552 15.77 2.97 21.54
N TRP A 553 16.12 4.07 22.23
CA TRP A 553 17.49 4.58 22.29
C TRP A 553 18.44 3.59 22.99
N GLN A 554 18.00 3.01 24.10
CA GLN A 554 18.76 1.99 24.85
C GLN A 554 18.98 0.72 24.01
N LEU A 555 17.95 0.25 23.30
CA LEU A 555 18.09 -0.90 22.40
C LEU A 555 19.00 -0.62 21.21
N LEU A 556 19.08 0.64 20.77
CA LEU A 556 19.93 1.07 19.67
C LEU A 556 21.41 1.11 20.07
N LEU A 557 21.73 1.69 21.24
CA LEU A 557 23.12 2.01 21.63
C LEU A 557 23.68 1.12 22.74
N ASP A 558 22.98 1.03 23.88
CA ASP A 558 23.55 0.58 25.15
C ASP A 558 24.18 -0.82 25.07
N LYS A 559 23.52 -1.75 24.38
CA LYS A 559 23.99 -3.13 24.29
C LYS A 559 25.35 -3.22 23.60
N ILE A 560 25.56 -2.46 22.52
CA ILE A 560 26.83 -2.42 21.80
C ILE A 560 27.84 -1.56 22.59
N GLN A 561 27.40 -0.41 23.10
CA GLN A 561 28.27 0.56 23.78
C GLN A 561 28.93 -0.01 25.04
N TYR A 562 28.15 -0.67 25.91
CA TYR A 562 28.61 -1.10 27.23
C TYR A 562 29.16 -2.53 27.27
N ARG A 563 28.78 -3.41 26.34
CA ARG A 563 29.23 -4.81 26.37
C ARG A 563 30.43 -5.09 25.49
N VAL A 564 30.61 -4.35 24.39
CA VAL A 564 31.67 -4.65 23.42
C VAL A 564 32.94 -3.95 23.84
N ASP A 565 33.98 -4.70 24.13
CA ASP A 565 35.36 -4.24 24.31
C ASP A 565 36.33 -5.34 23.84
N GLU A 566 37.64 -5.09 23.89
CA GLU A 566 38.65 -6.09 23.48
C GLU A 566 38.55 -7.39 24.32
N PRO A 567 38.47 -7.32 25.68
CA PRO A 567 38.27 -8.52 26.50
C PRO A 567 37.02 -9.33 26.14
N TYR A 568 35.92 -8.65 25.78
CA TYR A 568 34.70 -9.29 25.31
C TYR A 568 34.95 -10.11 24.03
N ILE A 569 35.62 -9.52 23.03
CA ILE A 569 35.92 -10.19 21.75
C ILE A 569 36.82 -11.40 21.96
N ASP A 570 37.84 -11.26 22.81
CA ASP A 570 38.76 -12.37 23.10
C ASP A 570 38.05 -13.52 23.81
N ARG A 571 37.11 -13.22 24.72
CA ARG A 571 36.30 -14.23 25.41
C ARG A 571 35.42 -15.02 24.45
N ILE A 572 34.64 -14.34 23.61
CA ILE A 572 33.70 -15.03 22.70
C ILE A 572 34.40 -15.81 21.59
N ALA A 573 35.68 -15.52 21.32
CA ALA A 573 36.48 -16.30 20.38
C ALA A 573 36.81 -17.71 20.92
N LEU A 574 36.77 -17.90 22.24
CA LEU A 574 37.12 -19.14 22.92
C LEU A 574 35.88 -19.86 23.49
N ASP A 575 34.92 -19.11 24.01
CA ASP A 575 33.76 -19.66 24.72
C ASP A 575 32.56 -19.96 23.78
N VAL A 576 31.67 -20.84 24.23
CA VAL A 576 30.36 -21.05 23.61
C VAL A 576 29.51 -19.78 23.73
N ILE A 577 28.96 -19.34 22.61
CA ILE A 577 28.24 -18.06 22.50
C ILE A 577 26.80 -18.23 22.98
N ALA A 578 26.37 -17.35 23.89
CA ALA A 578 24.99 -17.35 24.38
C ALA A 578 24.00 -16.81 23.32
N GLN A 579 22.91 -17.54 23.09
CA GLN A 579 21.87 -17.17 22.14
C GLN A 579 21.18 -15.85 22.49
N ASP A 580 20.93 -15.59 23.78
CA ASP A 580 20.28 -14.35 24.24
C ASP A 580 21.12 -13.11 23.95
N GLU A 581 22.44 -13.22 24.15
CA GLU A 581 23.37 -12.13 23.86
C GLU A 581 23.44 -11.84 22.35
N THR A 582 23.52 -12.88 21.53
CA THR A 582 23.48 -12.73 20.07
C THR A 582 22.17 -12.10 19.62
N ASN A 583 21.03 -12.49 20.20
CA ASN A 583 19.73 -11.91 19.90
C ASN A 583 19.64 -10.42 20.24
N ASP A 584 20.26 -10.00 21.35
CA ASP A 584 20.38 -8.59 21.74
C ASP A 584 21.18 -7.81 20.68
N PHE A 585 22.36 -8.29 20.28
CA PHE A 585 23.16 -7.62 19.24
C PHE A 585 22.45 -7.56 17.90
N MET A 586 21.82 -8.66 17.47
CA MET A 586 21.04 -8.68 16.24
C MET A 586 19.90 -7.66 16.27
N THR A 587 19.32 -7.40 17.45
CA THR A 587 18.31 -6.33 17.62
C THR A 587 18.93 -4.94 17.46
N SER A 588 20.02 -4.66 18.16
CA SER A 588 20.69 -3.35 18.09
C SER A 588 21.23 -3.05 16.70
N LEU A 589 21.87 -4.02 16.04
CA LEU A 589 22.38 -3.88 14.67
C LEU A 589 21.25 -3.67 13.68
N GLN A 590 20.15 -4.43 13.79
CA GLN A 590 19.02 -4.26 12.87
C GLN A 590 18.30 -2.92 13.06
N LEU A 591 18.17 -2.45 14.31
CA LEU A 591 17.67 -1.12 14.62
C LEU A 591 18.60 -0.04 14.07
N LEU A 592 19.91 -0.19 14.24
CA LEU A 592 20.92 0.75 13.77
C LEU A 592 20.85 0.93 12.26
N GLU A 593 20.86 -0.17 11.51
CA GLU A 593 20.74 -0.15 10.05
C GLU A 593 19.50 0.60 9.57
N VAL A 594 18.36 0.40 10.24
CA VAL A 594 17.06 0.93 9.78
C VAL A 594 16.83 2.37 10.24
N SER A 595 17.21 2.70 11.47
CA SER A 595 16.88 3.99 12.08
C SER A 595 17.90 5.08 11.77
N ALA A 596 19.19 4.74 11.58
CA ALA A 596 20.26 5.72 11.41
C ALA A 596 19.98 6.82 10.37
N PRO A 597 19.47 6.53 9.16
CA PRO A 597 19.18 7.56 8.16
C PRO A 597 18.05 8.53 8.54
N TYR A 598 17.21 8.17 9.50
CA TYR A 598 16.05 8.94 9.93
C TYR A 598 16.24 9.60 11.29
N LEU A 599 17.40 9.43 11.92
CA LEU A 599 17.76 10.13 13.15
C LEU A 599 18.14 11.58 12.83
N ASN A 600 17.74 12.49 13.71
CA ASN A 600 18.13 13.88 13.61
C ASN A 600 19.66 14.04 13.73
N VAL A 601 20.24 14.96 12.95
CA VAL A 601 21.69 15.23 12.90
C VAL A 601 22.28 15.50 14.30
N SER A 602 21.52 16.10 15.22
CA SER A 602 21.99 16.35 16.59
C SER A 602 22.32 15.06 17.37
N LEU A 603 21.77 13.92 16.97
CA LEU A 603 21.97 12.62 17.61
C LEU A 603 23.08 11.80 16.95
N HIS A 604 23.57 12.20 15.77
CA HIS A 604 24.56 11.43 15.00
C HIS A 604 25.89 11.31 15.74
N LYS A 605 26.30 12.33 16.50
CA LYS A 605 27.52 12.25 17.32
C LYS A 605 27.53 11.01 18.23
N GLN A 606 26.41 10.75 18.93
CA GLN A 606 26.27 9.59 19.82
C GLN A 606 26.22 8.27 19.05
N LEU A 607 25.76 8.31 17.79
CA LEU A 607 25.76 7.17 16.90
C LEU A 607 27.18 6.79 16.46
N PHE A 608 27.98 7.78 16.06
CA PHE A 608 29.36 7.58 15.61
C PHE A 608 30.29 7.17 16.76
N GLU A 609 29.93 7.43 18.02
CA GLU A 609 30.63 6.87 19.19
C GLU A 609 30.59 5.33 19.24
N LEU A 610 29.63 4.68 18.55
CA LEU A 610 29.61 3.22 18.40
C LEU A 610 30.63 2.69 17.39
N LEU A 611 31.19 3.54 16.52
CA LEU A 611 32.01 3.08 15.39
C LEU A 611 33.20 2.19 15.82
N PRO A 612 33.99 2.54 16.86
CA PRO A 612 35.06 1.66 17.33
C PRO A 612 34.55 0.30 17.81
N LYS A 613 33.37 0.27 18.45
CA LYS A 613 32.74 -0.96 18.94
C LYS A 613 32.24 -1.84 17.79
N LEU A 614 31.68 -1.22 16.74
CA LEU A 614 31.28 -1.93 15.53
C LEU A 614 32.50 -2.52 14.81
N CYS A 615 33.63 -1.80 14.76
CA CYS A 615 34.88 -2.34 14.23
C CYS A 615 35.37 -3.56 15.03
N LEU A 616 35.21 -3.57 16.36
CA LEU A 616 35.48 -4.76 17.18
C LEU A 616 34.53 -5.91 16.84
N LEU A 617 33.23 -5.65 16.67
CA LEU A 617 32.26 -6.67 16.29
C LEU A 617 32.47 -7.26 14.88
N LEU A 618 33.27 -6.64 14.01
CA LEU A 618 33.71 -7.28 12.77
C LEU A 618 34.57 -8.53 13.04
N ARG A 619 35.20 -8.63 14.22
CA ARG A 619 35.96 -9.80 14.66
C ARG A 619 35.08 -10.86 15.34
N HIS A 620 33.77 -10.64 15.44
CA HIS A 620 32.85 -11.59 16.09
C HIS A 620 32.89 -12.96 15.38
N PRO A 621 32.91 -14.10 16.10
CA PRO A 621 33.03 -15.44 15.49
C PRO A 621 31.88 -15.83 14.56
N LEU A 622 30.64 -15.45 14.91
CA LEU A 622 29.47 -15.76 14.09
C LEU A 622 29.44 -14.92 12.81
N LYS A 623 29.35 -15.59 11.64
CA LYS A 623 29.33 -14.92 10.32
C LYS A 623 28.10 -14.03 10.13
N GLY A 624 26.97 -14.40 10.75
CA GLY A 624 25.74 -13.61 10.72
C GLY A 624 25.86 -12.26 11.41
N VAL A 625 26.56 -12.21 12.55
CA VAL A 625 26.82 -10.95 13.27
C VAL A 625 27.74 -10.05 12.44
N ARG A 626 28.85 -10.59 11.92
CA ARG A 626 29.75 -9.83 11.03
C ARG A 626 29.04 -9.25 9.81
N HIS A 627 28.15 -10.02 9.19
CA HIS A 627 27.32 -9.55 8.07
C HIS A 627 26.45 -8.35 8.45
N MET A 628 25.77 -8.42 9.59
CA MET A 628 24.94 -7.30 10.06
C MET A 628 25.77 -6.07 10.42
N VAL A 629 26.93 -6.25 11.06
CA VAL A 629 27.86 -5.15 11.37
C VAL A 629 28.34 -4.46 10.09
N GLY A 630 28.75 -5.22 9.07
CA GLY A 630 29.16 -4.66 7.78
C GLY A 630 28.07 -3.80 7.12
N ARG A 631 26.80 -4.22 7.22
CA ARG A 631 25.66 -3.43 6.74
C ARG A 631 25.44 -2.16 7.56
N CYS A 632 25.58 -2.23 8.89
CA CYS A 632 25.50 -1.06 9.75
C CYS A 632 26.59 -0.03 9.41
N LEU A 633 27.83 -0.47 9.19
CA LEU A 633 28.93 0.40 8.78
C LEU A 633 28.65 1.07 7.43
N ALA A 634 28.11 0.33 6.46
CA ALA A 634 27.69 0.90 5.17
C ALA A 634 26.58 1.95 5.34
N THR A 635 25.58 1.69 6.19
CA THR A 635 24.55 2.67 6.52
C THR A 635 25.14 3.91 7.18
N LEU A 636 26.01 3.76 8.17
CA LEU A 636 26.65 4.90 8.84
C LEU A 636 27.49 5.74 7.89
N ALA A 637 28.22 5.11 6.96
CA ALA A 637 28.96 5.82 5.92
C ALA A 637 28.03 6.60 4.97
N ALA A 638 26.87 6.04 4.62
CA ALA A 638 25.88 6.73 3.81
C ALA A 638 25.22 7.90 4.57
N VAL A 639 25.04 7.79 5.88
CA VAL A 639 24.54 8.87 6.74
C VAL A 639 25.56 10.01 6.85
N ASP A 640 26.83 9.69 7.08
CA ASP A 640 27.93 10.67 7.14
C ASP A 640 28.04 11.47 5.84
N ALA A 641 27.93 10.80 4.69
CA ALA A 641 27.98 11.44 3.38
C ALA A 641 26.77 12.36 3.08
N ALA A 642 25.66 12.20 3.82
CA ALA A 642 24.42 12.94 3.63
C ALA A 642 24.26 14.12 4.60
N THR A 643 25.11 14.22 5.63
CA THR A 643 25.16 15.31 6.62
C THR A 643 26.29 16.28 6.35
#